data_AF-A0A7C4A9J6-F1
#
_entry.id   AF-A0A7C4A9J6-F1
#
_cell.length_a   1.000
_cell.length_b   1.000
_cell.length_c   1.000
_cell.angle_alpha   90.00
_cell.angle_beta   90.00
_cell.angle_gamma   90.00
#
_symmetry.space_group_name_H-M   'P 1'
#
loop_
_entity.id
_entity.type
_entity.pdbx_description
1 polymer ?
#
loop_
_entity_poly.entity_id
_entity_poly.type
_entity_poly.pdbx_seq_one_letter_code
_entity_poly.pdbx_strand_id
1 'polypeptide(L)'
;MICFAPFVRIHRLATIGVSTWLLFGSLGSLRAVTAEEEFVGPFPSWRDARRDYHARGDGLADDTAALQRALDDLTKHQSSCVLYLPAGTYRLTETLKTVRRAHTDAQGVAIVGEHPGNTVLRWAGAHGATMLQWDAWYSKISRLTFDGAGRAGTALLYGPAFSTYNETSDLIFRDATNGLVFGGPQSAGQAENAVLRCQFLRCETGLQTVNWNSMDIWVWYGRFEACGRGVHNVMGNWHVWQSFFLRSRLADLSTLNLMAFSAVNNTSIGSRRFFDFSTGHTWGSPVSLTGNRVLDPTGDWAVVLDNAGPYLVVDNRFRLGATARGIRMTWGDQTLVGNLYSRTNSVEERGRFRRVVEKVVPANAIPDRAPLLPPTPPRKNRKVIEVPPGADDVAIQEAIDEAARLAGQRPVVHLPMGHYRIARTLRMPPGCDLQLVGDSAGESGTRLDWAGPAKGVVLCVEGPTHATLRDFYIHAGAGRALLAERCDQPRGRIFADQLNANGPIATGSTNATALRVNGLDQTDVLLRSLQGSGHGGRWVEVFGGVDAGRATNQVSIFTGATGSAAGQYDVRHGGRLVVRGVYHERSSDSLTGLCLRHRGVLSIDATRFSYATSTTSPTIAVDGFRGLFTLATCILLPVETKETCRFELRGDGSGASVLALNNQFWIEQKTTADDVWRNLAQPPAGGGLVGCNINTGNRIAAPKGFEFLANIGDHPDPAKSTVGAGPLKDRGVVEGPTLLRHLAPLRAARVWLPDTPVPTNTTDLRIHRVMASGGHGAVIEFRARSD
;
A
#
# COMPACT_ATOMS: atom_id res chain seq x y z
N MET A 1 -14.86 -36.17 -35.74
CA MET A 1 -14.89 -37.14 -36.86
C MET A 1 -15.53 -36.41 -38.03
N ILE A 2 -15.00 -36.35 -39.26
CA ILE A 2 -13.98 -37.09 -40.05
C ILE A 2 -13.27 -36.03 -40.97
N CYS A 3 -12.07 -36.14 -41.58
CA CYS A 3 -10.77 -36.80 -41.29
C CYS A 3 -9.70 -36.22 -42.30
N PHE A 4 -8.48 -36.76 -42.36
CA PHE A 4 -7.27 -36.20 -43.04
C PHE A 4 -7.02 -36.64 -44.50
N ALA A 5 -6.10 -35.95 -45.20
CA ALA A 5 -5.30 -36.44 -46.35
C ALA A 5 -3.87 -35.81 -46.41
N PRO A 6 -2.82 -36.43 -47.04
CA PRO A 6 -1.40 -36.21 -46.65
C PRO A 6 -0.32 -36.03 -47.79
N PHE A 7 0.97 -36.19 -47.43
CA PHE A 7 2.24 -35.80 -48.11
C PHE A 7 3.06 -36.95 -48.80
N VAL A 8 4.09 -36.59 -49.61
CA VAL A 8 5.20 -37.37 -50.25
C VAL A 8 6.19 -36.31 -50.87
N ARG A 9 7.51 -36.39 -51.18
CA ARG A 9 8.82 -37.14 -50.95
C ARG A 9 9.96 -36.25 -51.59
N ILE A 10 11.26 -36.56 -51.73
CA ILE A 10 12.42 -36.96 -50.85
C ILE A 10 13.74 -36.86 -51.70
N HIS A 11 14.89 -36.35 -51.16
CA HIS A 11 16.32 -36.51 -51.65
C HIS A 11 16.79 -35.82 -52.98
N ARG A 12 18.08 -35.47 -53.29
CA ARG A 12 19.40 -35.29 -52.57
C ARG A 12 20.46 -34.52 -53.45
N LEU A 13 21.62 -34.14 -52.85
CA LEU A 13 23.00 -33.89 -53.40
C LEU A 13 23.56 -32.49 -53.83
N ALA A 14 24.75 -32.18 -53.25
CA ALA A 14 26.01 -31.59 -53.80
C ALA A 14 26.20 -30.12 -54.29
N THR A 15 26.88 -29.33 -53.44
CA THR A 15 28.11 -28.50 -53.66
C THR A 15 28.28 -27.50 -54.83
N ILE A 16 28.42 -26.20 -54.46
CA ILE A 16 29.22 -25.06 -55.01
C ILE A 16 28.74 -23.82 -54.19
N GLY A 17 29.44 -22.70 -53.94
CA GLY A 17 30.78 -22.18 -54.21
C GLY A 17 30.77 -20.69 -53.78
N VAL A 18 31.88 -20.13 -53.27
CA VAL A 18 31.84 -18.86 -52.50
C VAL A 18 31.60 -17.61 -53.35
N SER A 19 30.74 -16.70 -52.88
CA SER A 19 30.78 -15.28 -53.21
C SER A 19 30.48 -14.43 -51.96
N THR A 20 31.36 -13.46 -51.67
CA THR A 20 31.36 -12.72 -50.39
C THR A 20 30.66 -11.37 -50.52
N TRP A 21 29.72 -11.07 -49.62
CA TRP A 21 29.28 -9.69 -49.35
C TRP A 21 29.49 -9.36 -47.87
N LEU A 22 30.29 -8.33 -47.62
CA LEU A 22 30.58 -7.81 -46.28
C LEU A 22 29.44 -6.91 -45.81
N LEU A 23 28.69 -7.35 -44.81
CA LEU A 23 27.80 -6.50 -44.02
C LEU A 23 28.42 -6.29 -42.63
N PHE A 24 28.97 -5.10 -42.39
CA PHE A 24 29.41 -4.65 -41.08
C PHE A 24 28.19 -4.35 -40.18
N GLY A 25 27.53 -5.42 -39.72
CA GLY A 25 26.46 -5.35 -38.72
C GLY A 25 27.04 -5.42 -37.31
N SER A 26 27.42 -4.28 -36.73
CA SER A 26 27.80 -4.21 -35.31
C SER A 26 26.56 -4.39 -34.43
N LEU A 27 26.19 -5.65 -34.18
CA LEU A 27 25.13 -6.05 -33.25
C LEU A 27 25.55 -5.77 -31.80
N GLY A 28 25.49 -4.49 -31.43
CA GLY A 28 25.60 -4.04 -30.04
C GLY A 28 24.47 -4.69 -29.25
N SER A 29 24.81 -5.67 -28.42
CA SER A 29 23.82 -6.40 -27.62
C SER A 29 23.13 -5.44 -26.65
N LEU A 30 21.86 -5.13 -26.92
CA LEU A 30 20.97 -4.37 -26.03
C LEU A 30 20.72 -5.19 -24.76
N ARG A 31 21.64 -5.09 -23.80
CA ARG A 31 21.47 -5.64 -22.46
C ARG A 31 20.29 -4.93 -21.80
N ALA A 32 19.19 -5.65 -21.63
CA ALA A 32 18.11 -5.20 -20.77
C ALA A 32 18.66 -5.09 -19.34
N VAL A 33 18.79 -3.87 -18.82
CA VAL A 33 19.26 -3.63 -17.45
C VAL A 33 18.14 -4.08 -16.51
N THR A 34 18.42 -5.09 -15.70
CA THR A 34 17.58 -5.45 -14.56
C THR A 34 17.77 -4.38 -13.49
N ALA A 35 16.89 -3.39 -13.46
CA ALA A 35 16.71 -2.53 -12.30
C ALA A 35 16.09 -3.36 -11.15
N GLU A 36 16.92 -4.16 -10.50
CA GLU A 36 16.64 -4.79 -9.21
C GLU A 36 16.54 -3.68 -8.14
N GLU A 37 15.73 -3.88 -7.10
CA GLU A 37 15.88 -3.05 -5.90
C GLU A 37 17.21 -3.41 -5.21
N GLU A 38 18.00 -2.41 -4.84
CA GLU A 38 19.35 -2.62 -4.29
C GLU A 38 19.62 -1.82 -3.02
N PHE A 39 20.53 -2.32 -2.19
CA PHE A 39 21.06 -1.61 -1.04
C PHE A 39 22.44 -1.02 -1.39
N VAL A 40 22.55 0.30 -1.32
CA VAL A 40 23.75 1.05 -1.76
C VAL A 40 24.63 1.56 -0.62
N GLY A 41 24.21 1.37 0.64
CA GLY A 41 24.96 1.79 1.82
C GLY A 41 25.95 0.75 2.37
N PRO A 42 26.50 0.98 3.58
CA PRO A 42 26.38 2.23 4.36
C PRO A 42 27.17 3.38 3.73
N PHE A 43 26.71 4.61 3.96
CA PHE A 43 27.41 5.83 3.55
C PHE A 43 28.36 6.34 4.67
N PRO A 44 29.34 7.21 4.36
CA PRO A 44 30.28 7.73 5.35
C PRO A 44 29.64 8.56 6.47
N SER A 45 28.48 9.18 6.23
CA SER A 45 27.69 9.91 7.24
C SER A 45 27.02 9.00 8.28
N TRP A 46 26.92 7.70 8.02
CA TRP A 46 26.21 6.78 8.90
C TRP A 46 27.05 6.44 10.12
N ARG A 47 26.41 6.40 11.28
CA ARG A 47 27.03 5.87 12.51
C ARG A 47 27.14 4.36 12.41
N ASP A 48 28.24 3.78 12.87
CA ASP A 48 28.46 2.32 12.85
C ASP A 48 28.57 1.77 14.27
N ALA A 49 27.78 0.73 14.58
CA ALA A 49 27.67 0.15 15.91
C ALA A 49 29.01 -0.35 16.49
N ARG A 50 29.92 -0.85 15.65
CA ARG A 50 31.26 -1.31 16.07
C ARG A 50 32.25 -0.15 16.13
N ARG A 51 32.30 0.67 15.07
CA ARG A 51 33.27 1.76 14.90
C ARG A 51 33.10 2.83 15.98
N ASP A 52 31.87 3.29 16.18
CA ASP A 52 31.58 4.51 16.96
C ASP A 52 31.16 4.22 18.41
N TYR A 53 30.54 3.05 18.67
CA TYR A 53 29.98 2.70 19.98
C TYR A 53 30.61 1.46 20.63
N HIS A 54 31.52 0.79 19.91
CA HIS A 54 32.30 -0.37 20.33
C HIS A 54 31.51 -1.65 20.63
N ALA A 55 30.30 -1.78 20.08
CA ALA A 55 29.58 -3.05 20.08
C ALA A 55 30.45 -4.16 19.44
N ARG A 56 30.35 -5.39 19.94
CA ARG A 56 31.11 -6.54 19.45
C ARG A 56 30.35 -7.27 18.35
N GLY A 57 29.09 -7.62 18.58
CA GLY A 57 28.34 -8.48 17.66
C GLY A 57 28.96 -9.88 17.52
N ASP A 58 29.57 -10.41 18.58
CA ASP A 58 30.28 -11.71 18.61
C ASP A 58 29.42 -12.87 19.17
N GLY A 59 28.21 -12.57 19.66
CA GLY A 59 27.27 -13.50 20.27
C GLY A 59 27.51 -13.78 21.76
N LEU A 60 28.57 -13.23 22.35
CA LEU A 60 29.03 -13.51 23.71
C LEU A 60 29.00 -12.27 24.60
N ALA A 61 29.59 -11.16 24.12
CA ALA A 61 29.63 -9.90 24.84
C ALA A 61 28.24 -9.26 24.93
N ASP A 62 28.02 -8.41 25.93
CA ASP A 62 26.76 -7.69 26.09
C ASP A 62 26.76 -6.39 25.30
N ASP A 63 25.95 -6.34 24.24
CA ASP A 63 25.89 -5.19 23.33
C ASP A 63 24.76 -4.21 23.69
N THR A 64 23.89 -4.52 24.65
CA THR A 64 22.77 -3.63 25.06
C THR A 64 23.26 -2.21 25.37
N ALA A 65 24.28 -2.06 26.21
CA ALA A 65 24.79 -0.75 26.60
C ALA A 65 25.48 0.01 25.44
N ALA A 66 26.05 -0.70 24.45
CA ALA A 66 26.67 -0.08 23.29
C ALA A 66 25.62 0.41 22.28
N LEU A 67 24.62 -0.42 21.99
CA LEU A 67 23.53 -0.10 21.08
C LEU A 67 22.59 0.96 21.67
N GLN A 68 22.34 0.96 22.99
CA GLN A 68 21.52 2.01 23.62
C GLN A 68 22.17 3.40 23.47
N ARG A 69 23.49 3.54 23.72
CA ARG A 69 24.22 4.80 23.46
C ARG A 69 24.08 5.28 22.01
N ALA A 70 23.99 4.35 21.06
CA ALA A 70 23.82 4.68 19.65
C ALA A 70 22.41 5.24 19.35
N LEU A 71 21.37 4.68 19.96
CA LEU A 71 20.00 5.20 19.86
C LEU A 71 19.86 6.57 20.57
N ASP A 72 20.49 6.71 21.74
CA ASP A 72 20.54 7.96 22.50
C ASP A 72 21.28 9.08 21.73
N ASP A 73 22.24 8.75 20.86
CA ASP A 73 22.93 9.72 19.99
C ASP A 73 22.10 10.12 18.76
N LEU A 74 21.54 9.15 18.03
CA LEU A 74 20.67 9.42 16.88
C LEU A 74 19.50 10.33 17.24
N THR A 75 18.95 10.19 18.45
CA THR A 75 17.82 10.98 18.96
C THR A 75 18.13 12.49 18.99
N LYS A 76 19.41 12.90 19.01
CA LYS A 76 19.85 14.30 19.13
C LYS A 76 19.88 15.07 17.80
N HIS A 77 19.85 14.40 16.65
CA HIS A 77 19.93 15.02 15.32
C HIS A 77 21.15 15.96 15.10
N GLN A 78 22.32 15.63 15.66
CA GLN A 78 23.51 16.50 15.62
C GLN A 78 24.47 16.25 14.43
N SER A 79 24.47 15.04 13.86
CA SER A 79 25.46 14.67 12.82
C SER A 79 25.10 13.47 11.95
N SER A 80 24.10 12.68 12.33
CA SER A 80 23.60 11.53 11.58
C SER A 80 22.23 11.13 12.12
N CYS A 81 21.38 10.58 11.27
CA CYS A 81 20.10 9.97 11.64
C CYS A 81 20.08 8.45 11.38
N VAL A 82 21.18 7.85 10.90
CA VAL A 82 21.25 6.42 10.52
C VAL A 82 22.32 5.68 11.33
N LEU A 83 21.92 4.57 11.96
CA LEU A 83 22.79 3.60 12.63
C LEU A 83 22.90 2.31 11.81
N TYR A 84 24.11 2.02 11.37
CA TYR A 84 24.48 0.79 10.67
C TYR A 84 24.95 -0.29 11.65
N LEU A 85 24.44 -1.52 11.46
CA LEU A 85 24.88 -2.72 12.16
C LEU A 85 25.54 -3.69 11.16
N PRO A 86 26.87 -3.80 11.15
CA PRO A 86 27.60 -4.83 10.40
C PRO A 86 27.13 -6.28 10.68
N ALA A 87 27.59 -7.25 9.89
CA ALA A 87 27.36 -8.66 10.18
C ALA A 87 27.88 -9.07 11.58
N GLY A 88 27.03 -9.72 12.37
CA GLY A 88 27.33 -10.08 13.76
C GLY A 88 26.09 -10.51 14.53
N THR A 89 26.29 -11.19 15.66
CA THR A 89 25.23 -11.49 16.64
C THR A 89 25.40 -10.59 17.85
N TYR A 90 24.56 -9.58 17.97
CA TYR A 90 24.55 -8.64 19.09
C TYR A 90 23.66 -9.20 20.19
N ARG A 91 24.25 -9.58 21.33
CA ARG A 91 23.53 -10.18 22.46
C ARG A 91 22.97 -9.07 23.37
N LEU A 92 21.68 -9.15 23.68
CA LEU A 92 20.96 -8.16 24.47
C LEU A 92 20.46 -8.75 25.79
N THR A 93 20.79 -8.15 26.93
CA THR A 93 20.24 -8.52 28.25
C THR A 93 19.12 -7.61 28.75
N GLU A 94 19.09 -6.35 28.31
CA GLU A 94 18.03 -5.41 28.63
C GLU A 94 17.40 -4.81 27.36
N THR A 95 16.18 -4.30 27.52
CA THR A 95 15.35 -3.70 26.47
C THR A 95 16.06 -2.47 25.89
N LEU A 96 16.38 -2.50 24.59
CA LEU A 96 16.76 -1.31 23.85
C LEU A 96 15.54 -0.40 23.66
N LYS A 97 15.74 0.92 23.64
CA LYS A 97 14.65 1.87 23.40
C LYS A 97 15.08 3.19 22.76
N THR A 98 14.19 3.78 21.97
CA THR A 98 14.17 5.24 21.76
C THR A 98 13.19 5.88 22.75
N VAL A 99 13.35 7.18 23.03
CA VAL A 99 12.49 7.94 23.96
C VAL A 99 12.29 9.34 23.42
N ARG A 100 11.06 9.72 23.08
CA ARG A 100 10.74 11.05 22.57
C ARG A 100 10.31 12.00 23.71
N ARG A 101 11.02 13.13 23.87
CA ARG A 101 10.71 14.19 24.86
C ARG A 101 10.28 15.49 24.19
N ALA A 102 10.95 15.87 23.12
CA ALA A 102 10.56 16.92 22.20
C ALA A 102 9.99 16.34 20.88
N HIS A 103 9.41 17.19 20.04
CA HIS A 103 8.79 16.78 18.76
C HIS A 103 9.78 16.06 17.82
N THR A 104 10.97 16.64 17.66
CA THR A 104 12.02 16.16 16.75
C THR A 104 12.79 14.95 17.26
N ASP A 105 12.73 14.63 18.56
CA ASP A 105 13.47 13.50 19.13
C ASP A 105 13.08 12.19 18.42
N ALA A 106 14.07 11.50 17.86
CA ALA A 106 13.88 10.29 17.06
C ALA A 106 12.90 10.44 15.87
N GLN A 107 12.77 11.64 15.31
CA GLN A 107 12.11 11.86 14.02
C GLN A 107 13.04 11.44 12.88
N GLY A 108 12.57 10.63 11.93
CA GLY A 108 13.33 10.25 10.75
C GLY A 108 14.51 9.30 10.99
N VAL A 109 14.75 8.83 12.22
CA VAL A 109 15.91 7.97 12.52
C VAL A 109 15.79 6.56 11.91
N ALA A 110 16.93 5.96 11.60
CA ALA A 110 17.02 4.65 10.97
C ALA A 110 17.99 3.68 11.66
N ILE A 111 17.61 2.41 11.77
CA ILE A 111 18.51 1.28 12.05
C ILE A 111 18.60 0.41 10.79
N VAL A 112 19.80 0.16 10.29
CA VAL A 112 20.03 -0.62 9.06
C VAL A 112 21.11 -1.68 9.29
N GLY A 113 20.73 -2.95 9.21
CA GLY A 113 21.69 -4.07 9.21
C GLY A 113 22.41 -4.24 7.87
N GLU A 114 23.48 -5.02 7.87
CA GLU A 114 24.16 -5.44 6.63
C GLU A 114 23.23 -6.31 5.78
N HIS A 115 22.70 -7.39 6.38
CA HIS A 115 21.75 -8.31 5.77
C HIS A 115 21.06 -9.14 6.88
N PRO A 116 19.75 -9.43 6.79
CA PRO A 116 19.04 -10.11 7.88
C PRO A 116 19.58 -11.51 8.17
N GLY A 117 20.17 -12.18 7.18
CA GLY A 117 20.80 -13.49 7.36
C GLY A 117 22.11 -13.49 8.17
N ASN A 118 22.74 -12.34 8.45
CA ASN A 118 24.01 -12.27 9.19
C ASN A 118 24.11 -11.15 10.24
N THR A 119 23.25 -10.12 10.22
CA THR A 119 23.07 -9.16 11.32
C THR A 119 21.92 -9.61 12.22
N VAL A 120 22.21 -9.98 13.47
CA VAL A 120 21.24 -10.58 14.41
C VAL A 120 21.27 -9.85 15.76
N LEU A 121 20.13 -9.32 16.20
CA LEU A 121 19.87 -8.95 17.59
C LEU A 121 19.32 -10.19 18.33
N ARG A 122 20.03 -10.70 19.34
CA ARG A 122 19.65 -11.93 20.05
C ARG A 122 19.34 -11.68 21.52
N TRP A 123 18.17 -12.13 21.96
CA TRP A 123 17.71 -11.96 23.33
C TRP A 123 18.38 -12.93 24.30
N ALA A 124 18.95 -12.40 25.37
CA ALA A 124 19.47 -13.12 26.53
C ALA A 124 18.86 -12.62 27.86
N GLY A 125 18.05 -11.57 27.81
CA GLY A 125 17.42 -10.94 28.98
C GLY A 125 16.28 -11.72 29.62
N ALA A 126 15.45 -11.00 30.39
CA ALA A 126 14.32 -11.56 31.11
C ALA A 126 13.28 -12.25 30.20
N HIS A 127 12.61 -13.28 30.72
CA HIS A 127 11.56 -13.98 29.99
C HIS A 127 10.30 -13.11 29.88
N GLY A 128 9.65 -13.10 28.71
CA GLY A 128 8.45 -12.29 28.44
C GLY A 128 8.71 -10.79 28.20
N ALA A 129 9.95 -10.33 28.30
CA ALA A 129 10.32 -8.93 28.08
C ALA A 129 10.35 -8.54 26.59
N THR A 130 10.46 -7.23 26.31
CA THR A 130 10.57 -6.68 24.94
C THR A 130 12.05 -6.51 24.55
N MET A 131 12.43 -6.81 23.30
CA MET A 131 13.81 -6.62 22.83
C MET A 131 14.10 -5.15 22.44
N LEU A 132 13.23 -4.54 21.63
CA LEU A 132 13.29 -3.13 21.23
C LEU A 132 11.93 -2.44 21.38
N GLN A 133 11.91 -1.34 22.13
CA GLN A 133 10.80 -0.37 22.20
C GLN A 133 11.11 0.81 21.27
N TRP A 134 10.25 1.09 20.32
CA TRP A 134 10.51 2.00 19.22
C TRP A 134 9.49 3.14 19.22
N ASP A 135 9.85 4.20 19.93
CA ASP A 135 9.09 5.46 20.07
C ASP A 135 9.44 6.47 18.96
N ALA A 136 10.25 6.03 17.99
CA ALA A 136 10.67 6.82 16.83
C ALA A 136 9.55 6.92 15.78
N TRP A 137 9.60 7.98 14.97
CA TRP A 137 8.55 8.29 14.01
C TRP A 137 9.15 8.86 12.72
N TYR A 138 8.42 8.79 11.60
CA TYR A 138 8.97 8.94 10.24
C TYR A 138 10.15 7.97 9.97
N SER A 139 10.24 6.90 10.75
CA SER A 139 11.47 6.13 11.01
C SER A 139 11.68 4.94 10.07
N LYS A 140 12.83 4.28 10.17
CA LYS A 140 13.17 3.08 9.39
C LYS A 140 13.87 2.03 10.23
N ILE A 141 13.45 0.78 10.15
CA ILE A 141 14.21 -0.34 10.71
C ILE A 141 14.30 -1.46 9.69
N SER A 142 15.53 -1.83 9.33
CA SER A 142 15.78 -2.61 8.13
C SER A 142 16.93 -3.62 8.23
N ARG A 143 16.85 -4.69 7.43
CA ARG A 143 17.94 -5.63 7.10
C ARG A 143 18.57 -6.41 8.28
N LEU A 144 17.83 -6.72 9.34
CA LEU A 144 18.35 -7.46 10.51
C LEU A 144 17.39 -8.55 11.03
N THR A 145 17.92 -9.53 11.76
CA THR A 145 17.13 -10.53 12.50
C THR A 145 16.90 -10.08 13.95
N PHE A 146 15.68 -10.20 14.44
CA PHE A 146 15.36 -10.32 15.86
C PHE A 146 15.21 -11.80 16.24
N ASP A 147 16.12 -12.30 17.08
CA ASP A 147 16.09 -13.66 17.63
C ASP A 147 15.67 -13.61 19.10
N GLY A 148 14.40 -13.93 19.36
CA GLY A 148 13.83 -13.97 20.70
C GLY A 148 14.33 -15.12 21.58
N ALA A 149 15.09 -16.07 21.01
CA ALA A 149 15.70 -17.22 21.69
C ALA A 149 14.75 -18.08 22.54
N GLY A 150 13.45 -18.11 22.22
CA GLY A 150 12.41 -18.77 23.01
C GLY A 150 12.10 -18.09 24.35
N ARG A 151 12.48 -16.81 24.50
CA ARG A 151 12.43 -16.06 25.77
C ARG A 151 11.78 -14.68 25.64
N ALA A 152 11.89 -14.00 24.49
CA ALA A 152 11.33 -12.66 24.30
C ALA A 152 9.80 -12.70 24.17
N GLY A 153 9.11 -11.85 24.94
CA GLY A 153 7.66 -11.66 24.81
C GLY A 153 7.29 -10.81 23.59
N THR A 154 8.12 -9.83 23.25
CA THR A 154 7.97 -9.02 22.03
C THR A 154 9.34 -8.72 21.44
N ALA A 155 9.55 -8.96 20.15
CA ALA A 155 10.79 -8.53 19.49
C ALA A 155 10.80 -7.02 19.22
N LEU A 156 9.79 -6.49 18.52
CA LEU A 156 9.66 -5.05 18.24
C LEU A 156 8.27 -4.51 18.63
N LEU A 157 8.27 -3.48 19.47
CA LEU A 157 7.07 -2.74 19.88
C LEU A 157 7.17 -1.28 19.40
N TYR A 158 6.23 -0.82 18.58
CA TYR A 158 6.07 0.60 18.25
C TYR A 158 5.26 1.34 19.32
N GLY A 159 5.77 2.50 19.76
CA GLY A 159 5.21 3.35 20.82
C GLY A 159 6.14 3.51 22.04
N PRO A 160 5.68 4.16 23.12
CA PRO A 160 4.27 4.42 23.46
C PRO A 160 3.63 5.67 22.85
N ALA A 161 4.39 6.63 22.33
CA ALA A 161 3.85 7.87 21.76
C ALA A 161 3.46 7.66 20.27
N PHE A 162 2.75 8.63 19.67
CA PHE A 162 2.19 8.46 18.31
C PHE A 162 3.27 8.45 17.23
N SER A 163 3.33 7.40 16.40
CA SER A 163 4.24 7.33 15.25
C SER A 163 3.50 7.11 13.93
N THR A 164 4.15 7.48 12.84
CA THR A 164 3.61 7.63 11.48
C THR A 164 4.75 7.60 10.45
N TYR A 165 4.47 7.36 9.17
CA TYR A 165 5.41 7.34 8.03
C TYR A 165 6.63 6.40 8.22
N ASN A 166 6.44 5.28 8.91
CA ASN A 166 7.53 4.36 9.25
C ASN A 166 7.73 3.27 8.18
N GLU A 167 8.96 2.76 8.07
CA GLU A 167 9.31 1.57 7.30
C GLU A 167 9.86 0.47 8.22
N THR A 168 9.25 -0.72 8.20
CA THR A 168 9.77 -1.94 8.82
C THR A 168 10.05 -2.93 7.69
N SER A 169 11.30 -3.05 7.24
CA SER A 169 11.63 -3.75 5.99
C SER A 169 12.72 -4.82 6.14
N ASP A 170 12.65 -5.89 5.34
CA ASP A 170 13.74 -6.86 5.23
C ASP A 170 14.20 -7.45 6.58
N LEU A 171 13.27 -7.60 7.53
CA LEU A 171 13.55 -8.15 8.86
C LEU A 171 13.20 -9.63 8.95
N ILE A 172 13.84 -10.34 9.86
CA ILE A 172 13.42 -11.68 10.29
C ILE A 172 13.13 -11.64 11.79
N PHE A 173 11.89 -11.91 12.19
CA PHE A 173 11.49 -12.15 13.57
C PHE A 173 11.41 -13.65 13.81
N ARG A 174 12.14 -14.17 14.80
CA ARG A 174 12.06 -15.59 15.17
C ARG A 174 12.02 -15.82 16.66
N ASP A 175 11.34 -16.90 17.05
CA ASP A 175 11.42 -17.49 18.40
C ASP A 175 11.09 -16.51 19.55
N ALA A 176 10.13 -15.62 19.31
CA ALA A 176 9.53 -14.70 20.28
C ALA A 176 8.01 -14.89 20.33
N THR A 177 7.35 -14.61 21.46
CA THR A 177 5.88 -14.69 21.56
C THR A 177 5.22 -13.78 20.52
N ASN A 178 5.58 -12.49 20.49
CA ASN A 178 5.16 -11.54 19.46
C ASN A 178 6.36 -11.09 18.63
N GLY A 179 6.25 -11.11 17.30
CA GLY A 179 7.27 -10.55 16.40
C GLY A 179 7.22 -9.02 16.40
N LEU A 180 6.16 -8.47 15.82
CA LEU A 180 5.93 -7.02 15.66
C LEU A 180 4.60 -6.61 16.30
N VAL A 181 4.63 -5.55 17.12
CA VAL A 181 3.46 -5.05 17.85
C VAL A 181 3.31 -3.55 17.61
N PHE A 182 2.15 -3.13 17.10
CA PHE A 182 1.81 -1.72 16.88
C PHE A 182 0.91 -1.21 18.02
N GLY A 183 1.54 -0.48 18.93
CA GLY A 183 0.91 0.13 20.10
C GLY A 183 0.60 -0.87 21.22
N GLY A 184 -0.06 -0.38 22.26
CA GLY A 184 -0.60 -1.17 23.36
C GLY A 184 -1.82 -0.50 23.99
N PRO A 185 -2.44 -1.13 25.01
CA PRO A 185 -3.69 -0.64 25.60
C PRO A 185 -3.63 0.75 26.24
N GLN A 186 -2.43 1.25 26.54
CA GLN A 186 -2.16 2.55 27.16
C GLN A 186 -1.26 3.46 26.29
N SER A 187 -0.96 3.06 25.05
CA SER A 187 -0.18 3.89 24.11
C SER A 187 -1.07 4.89 23.36
N ALA A 188 -0.44 5.81 22.64
CA ALA A 188 -1.06 6.44 21.49
C ALA A 188 -1.09 5.48 20.28
N GLY A 189 -1.83 5.88 19.23
CA GLY A 189 -1.92 5.15 17.97
C GLY A 189 -0.58 5.02 17.24
N GLN A 190 -0.50 4.07 16.31
CA GLN A 190 0.66 3.86 15.44
C GLN A 190 0.13 3.74 14.00
N ALA A 191 0.21 4.83 13.24
CA ALA A 191 -0.38 4.94 11.89
C ALA A 191 0.69 4.81 10.79
N GLU A 192 0.25 4.65 9.54
CA GLU A 192 1.07 4.69 8.32
C GLU A 192 2.39 3.88 8.37
N ASN A 193 2.29 2.59 8.74
CA ASN A 193 3.44 1.70 8.89
C ASN A 193 3.53 0.73 7.71
N ALA A 194 4.54 0.90 6.85
CA ALA A 194 4.83 -0.07 5.80
C ALA A 194 5.67 -1.23 6.34
N VAL A 195 5.18 -2.46 6.22
CA VAL A 195 5.89 -3.68 6.63
C VAL A 195 6.25 -4.51 5.39
N LEU A 196 7.51 -4.45 4.96
CA LEU A 196 7.95 -4.88 3.62
C LEU A 196 8.91 -6.08 3.69
N ARG A 197 8.59 -7.20 3.02
CA ARG A 197 9.46 -8.40 2.91
C ARG A 197 9.84 -9.08 4.25
N CYS A 198 9.24 -8.67 5.37
CA CYS A 198 9.54 -9.19 6.69
C CYS A 198 9.10 -10.65 6.86
N GLN A 199 9.89 -11.43 7.59
CA GLN A 199 9.63 -12.84 7.88
C GLN A 199 9.35 -13.04 9.36
N PHE A 200 8.37 -13.88 9.69
CA PHE A 200 7.93 -14.20 11.04
C PHE A 200 7.95 -15.72 11.19
N LEU A 201 8.85 -16.23 12.03
CA LEU A 201 9.20 -17.64 12.10
C LEU A 201 8.96 -18.18 13.52
N ARG A 202 8.05 -19.15 13.66
CA ARG A 202 7.72 -19.84 14.93
C ARG A 202 7.14 -18.99 16.06
N CYS A 203 6.84 -17.71 15.82
CA CYS A 203 6.19 -16.84 16.82
C CYS A 203 4.82 -17.37 17.29
N GLU A 204 4.30 -16.89 18.42
CA GLU A 204 2.87 -17.10 18.74
C GLU A 204 1.99 -16.17 17.90
N THR A 205 2.37 -14.90 17.79
CA THR A 205 1.79 -13.95 16.82
C THR A 205 2.91 -13.28 16.03
N GLY A 206 2.82 -13.32 14.70
CA GLY A 206 3.81 -12.67 13.83
C GLY A 206 3.75 -11.15 13.97
N LEU A 207 2.62 -10.55 13.58
CA LEU A 207 2.36 -9.12 13.65
C LEU A 207 0.99 -8.87 14.31
N GLN A 208 0.89 -7.90 15.21
CA GLN A 208 -0.41 -7.46 15.74
C GLN A 208 -0.59 -5.96 15.96
N THR A 209 -1.85 -5.52 15.91
CA THR A 209 -2.29 -4.16 16.24
C THR A 209 -3.06 -4.16 17.56
N VAL A 210 -2.65 -3.32 18.52
CA VAL A 210 -3.12 -3.38 19.93
C VAL A 210 -3.53 -2.00 20.47
N ASN A 211 -3.73 -1.02 19.59
CA ASN A 211 -4.31 0.28 19.95
C ASN A 211 -5.43 0.68 18.98
N TRP A 212 -6.46 1.38 19.48
CA TRP A 212 -7.61 1.81 18.68
C TRP A 212 -7.25 2.76 17.54
N ASN A 213 -6.10 3.45 17.62
CA ASN A 213 -5.56 4.27 16.55
C ASN A 213 -4.26 3.70 15.94
N SER A 214 -4.04 2.38 16.06
CA SER A 214 -3.05 1.67 15.22
C SER A 214 -3.67 1.40 13.84
N MET A 215 -3.70 2.43 12.99
CA MET A 215 -4.25 2.39 11.64
C MET A 215 -3.16 2.07 10.60
N ASP A 216 -3.57 1.79 9.36
CA ASP A 216 -2.66 1.85 8.21
C ASP A 216 -1.39 1.00 8.32
N ILE A 217 -1.56 -0.22 8.84
CA ILE A 217 -0.50 -1.22 8.88
C ILE A 217 -0.51 -2.01 7.56
N TRP A 218 0.41 -1.68 6.66
CA TRP A 218 0.43 -2.17 5.29
C TRP A 218 1.49 -3.25 5.11
N VAL A 219 1.08 -4.52 5.19
CA VAL A 219 1.97 -5.68 5.10
C VAL A 219 2.10 -6.13 3.64
N TRP A 220 3.32 -6.13 3.13
CA TRP A 220 3.64 -6.47 1.75
C TRP A 220 4.74 -7.52 1.67
N TYR A 221 4.48 -8.60 0.94
CA TYR A 221 5.44 -9.68 0.67
C TYR A 221 5.98 -10.35 1.95
N GLY A 222 5.20 -10.38 3.03
CA GLY A 222 5.62 -11.00 4.28
C GLY A 222 5.64 -12.53 4.20
N ARG A 223 6.53 -13.17 4.96
CA ARG A 223 6.53 -14.63 5.19
C ARG A 223 6.08 -14.90 6.63
N PHE A 224 5.09 -15.75 6.83
CA PHE A 224 4.67 -16.23 8.15
C PHE A 224 4.75 -17.75 8.16
N GLU A 225 5.68 -18.32 8.93
CA GLU A 225 5.93 -19.76 8.95
C GLU A 225 5.87 -20.34 10.35
N ALA A 226 5.00 -21.34 10.52
CA ALA A 226 4.73 -22.00 11.79
C ALA A 226 4.41 -21.00 12.93
N CYS A 227 3.73 -19.88 12.62
CA CYS A 227 3.22 -18.98 13.65
C CYS A 227 1.98 -19.58 14.36
N GLY A 228 1.57 -19.04 15.49
CA GLY A 228 0.21 -19.26 16.02
C GLY A 228 -0.80 -18.51 15.16
N ARG A 229 -0.69 -17.17 15.14
CA ARG A 229 -1.34 -16.25 14.21
C ARG A 229 -0.31 -15.56 13.32
N GLY A 230 -0.59 -15.37 12.04
CA GLY A 230 0.26 -14.60 11.14
C GLY A 230 0.14 -13.10 11.43
N VAL A 231 -0.98 -12.50 11.00
CA VAL A 231 -1.37 -11.12 11.29
C VAL A 231 -2.64 -11.13 12.15
N HIS A 232 -2.63 -10.35 13.24
CA HIS A 232 -3.73 -10.31 14.21
C HIS A 232 -4.16 -8.87 14.55
N ASN A 233 -5.44 -8.56 14.38
CA ASN A 233 -6.03 -7.34 14.94
C ASN A 233 -6.62 -7.65 16.32
N VAL A 234 -6.04 -7.07 17.38
CA VAL A 234 -6.73 -6.92 18.67
C VAL A 234 -7.62 -5.67 18.60
N MET A 235 -7.09 -4.57 18.07
CA MET A 235 -7.80 -3.33 17.74
C MET A 235 -6.94 -2.49 16.76
N GLY A 236 -7.54 -1.55 16.02
CA GLY A 236 -6.88 -0.82 14.93
C GLY A 236 -7.21 -1.39 13.55
N ASN A 237 -6.29 -1.29 12.57
CA ASN A 237 -6.48 -1.73 11.18
C ASN A 237 -5.22 -2.41 10.58
N TRP A 238 -5.41 -3.22 9.54
CA TRP A 238 -4.32 -3.71 8.68
C TRP A 238 -4.79 -3.97 7.24
N HIS A 239 -3.83 -3.99 6.30
CA HIS A 239 -4.00 -4.46 4.93
C HIS A 239 -2.83 -5.40 4.58
N VAL A 240 -3.11 -6.60 4.03
CA VAL A 240 -2.08 -7.63 3.76
C VAL A 240 -2.07 -8.08 2.30
N TRP A 241 -0.93 -7.90 1.65
CA TRP A 241 -0.76 -8.03 0.20
C TRP A 241 0.39 -8.97 -0.16
N GLN A 242 0.17 -9.83 -1.16
CA GLN A 242 1.16 -10.69 -1.80
C GLN A 242 2.04 -11.52 -0.83
N SER A 243 1.51 -11.81 0.36
CA SER A 243 2.24 -12.45 1.46
C SER A 243 2.03 -13.96 1.46
N PHE A 244 2.97 -14.69 2.06
CA PHE A 244 2.97 -16.15 2.13
C PHE A 244 2.85 -16.64 3.56
N PHE A 245 1.84 -17.46 3.81
CA PHE A 245 1.59 -18.11 5.08
C PHE A 245 1.73 -19.63 4.95
N LEU A 246 2.43 -20.22 5.92
CA LEU A 246 2.82 -21.63 5.88
C LEU A 246 2.66 -22.27 7.26
N ARG A 247 1.60 -23.09 7.40
CA ARG A 247 1.29 -23.89 8.61
C ARG A 247 1.04 -23.04 9.87
N SER A 248 0.27 -21.96 9.77
CA SER A 248 -0.18 -21.20 10.95
C SER A 248 -1.12 -22.05 11.80
N ARG A 249 -0.85 -22.17 13.11
CA ARG A 249 -1.56 -23.10 14.02
C ARG A 249 -3.01 -22.71 14.29
N LEU A 250 -3.32 -21.41 14.28
CA LEU A 250 -4.66 -20.87 14.55
C LEU A 250 -5.28 -20.26 13.29
N ALA A 251 -4.65 -19.22 12.74
CA ALA A 251 -5.08 -18.52 11.53
C ALA A 251 -3.94 -17.73 10.89
N ASP A 252 -3.96 -17.56 9.57
CA ASP A 252 -3.02 -16.68 8.86
C ASP A 252 -3.34 -15.21 9.12
N LEU A 253 -4.60 -14.83 8.92
CA LEU A 253 -5.17 -13.52 9.19
C LEU A 253 -6.31 -13.69 10.21
N SER A 254 -6.35 -12.86 11.24
CA SER A 254 -7.45 -12.90 12.21
C SER A 254 -7.73 -11.54 12.85
N THR A 255 -8.99 -11.32 13.20
CA THR A 255 -9.46 -10.01 13.66
C THR A 255 -10.45 -10.15 14.81
N LEU A 256 -10.26 -9.31 15.84
CA LEU A 256 -11.25 -9.13 16.89
C LEU A 256 -12.16 -7.93 16.60
N ASN A 257 -11.59 -6.76 16.30
CA ASN A 257 -12.31 -5.47 16.23
C ASN A 257 -12.46 -4.93 14.80
N LEU A 258 -13.23 -3.84 14.65
CA LEU A 258 -13.94 -3.52 13.42
C LEU A 258 -13.31 -2.32 12.69
N MET A 259 -12.79 -2.55 11.48
CA MET A 259 -12.23 -1.54 10.57
C MET A 259 -12.40 -2.00 9.10
N ALA A 260 -11.87 -1.26 8.12
CA ALA A 260 -11.87 -1.64 6.70
C ALA A 260 -10.62 -2.50 6.37
N PHE A 261 -10.75 -3.82 6.27
CA PHE A 261 -9.60 -4.71 6.04
C PHE A 261 -9.48 -5.14 4.57
N SER A 262 -8.26 -5.46 4.12
CA SER A 262 -8.10 -6.19 2.86
C SER A 262 -6.97 -7.22 2.87
N ALA A 263 -7.23 -8.33 2.18
CA ALA A 263 -6.27 -9.39 1.92
C ALA A 263 -6.22 -9.62 0.41
N VAL A 264 -5.09 -9.31 -0.23
CA VAL A 264 -4.96 -9.34 -1.70
C VAL A 264 -3.80 -10.21 -2.18
N ASN A 265 -4.08 -11.17 -3.06
CA ASN A 265 -3.12 -12.07 -3.72
C ASN A 265 -2.24 -12.92 -2.79
N ASN A 266 -2.62 -13.10 -1.52
CA ASN A 266 -1.84 -13.90 -0.58
C ASN A 266 -1.90 -15.40 -0.91
N THR A 267 -0.88 -16.17 -0.50
CA THR A 267 -0.95 -17.64 -0.51
C THR A 267 -0.90 -18.19 0.92
N SER A 268 -1.76 -19.16 1.19
CA SER A 268 -1.81 -19.96 2.43
C SER A 268 -1.60 -21.43 2.10
N ILE A 269 -0.74 -22.13 2.84
CA ILE A 269 -0.47 -23.58 2.69
C ILE A 269 -0.48 -24.26 4.06
N GLY A 270 -1.39 -25.22 4.28
CA GLY A 270 -1.42 -26.09 5.45
C GLY A 270 -1.79 -25.43 6.78
N SER A 271 -2.15 -24.14 6.77
CA SER A 271 -2.61 -23.39 7.94
C SER A 271 -3.99 -23.86 8.41
N ARG A 272 -4.33 -23.67 9.68
CA ARG A 272 -5.65 -24.06 10.21
C ARG A 272 -6.78 -23.26 9.56
N ARG A 273 -6.61 -21.95 9.39
CA ARG A 273 -7.51 -21.03 8.68
C ARG A 273 -6.71 -19.98 7.93
N PHE A 274 -7.23 -19.47 6.81
CA PHE A 274 -6.68 -18.31 6.12
C PHE A 274 -7.18 -16.99 6.70
N PHE A 275 -8.50 -16.86 6.93
CA PHE A 275 -9.09 -15.65 7.50
C PHE A 275 -10.11 -16.01 8.57
N ASP A 276 -9.92 -15.47 9.78
CA ASP A 276 -10.74 -15.80 10.94
C ASP A 276 -11.28 -14.55 11.66
N PHE A 277 -12.57 -14.28 11.47
CA PHE A 277 -13.33 -13.23 12.15
C PHE A 277 -14.45 -13.86 13.01
N SER A 278 -14.15 -14.93 13.77
CA SER A 278 -15.14 -15.68 14.56
C SER A 278 -15.64 -14.98 15.85
N THR A 279 -15.64 -13.65 15.94
CA THR A 279 -15.96 -12.94 17.20
C THR A 279 -17.45 -12.74 17.49
N GLY A 280 -18.33 -12.89 16.50
CA GLY A 280 -19.77 -12.81 16.74
C GLY A 280 -20.32 -11.38 16.84
N HIS A 281 -19.56 -10.34 16.48
CA HIS A 281 -19.98 -8.94 16.65
C HIS A 281 -21.18 -8.56 15.78
N THR A 282 -22.21 -7.99 16.41
CA THR A 282 -23.44 -7.48 15.75
C THR A 282 -23.21 -6.25 14.86
N TRP A 283 -22.02 -5.66 14.96
CA TRP A 283 -21.55 -4.56 14.13
C TRP A 283 -20.90 -5.08 12.85
N GLY A 284 -20.88 -4.26 11.83
CA GLY A 284 -20.22 -4.56 10.57
C GLY A 284 -18.74 -4.17 10.56
N SER A 285 -17.96 -4.83 9.73
CA SER A 285 -16.63 -4.41 9.28
C SER A 285 -16.52 -4.76 7.79
N PRO A 286 -16.21 -3.80 6.90
CA PRO A 286 -16.06 -4.11 5.49
C PRO A 286 -14.71 -4.78 5.23
N VAL A 287 -14.72 -5.86 4.44
CA VAL A 287 -13.51 -6.64 4.15
C VAL A 287 -13.45 -7.05 2.68
N SER A 288 -12.31 -6.78 2.05
CA SER A 288 -12.00 -7.20 0.68
C SER A 288 -11.02 -8.37 0.65
N LEU A 289 -11.49 -9.56 0.26
CA LEU A 289 -10.67 -10.76 0.06
C LEU A 289 -10.52 -11.00 -1.45
N THR A 290 -9.40 -10.60 -2.06
CA THR A 290 -9.21 -10.66 -3.52
C THR A 290 -8.03 -11.53 -3.93
N GLY A 291 -8.24 -12.47 -4.86
CA GLY A 291 -7.18 -13.22 -5.55
C GLY A 291 -6.33 -14.14 -4.67
N ASN A 292 -6.71 -14.35 -3.41
CA ASN A 292 -5.95 -15.17 -2.47
C ASN A 292 -6.05 -16.65 -2.84
N ARG A 293 -5.01 -17.42 -2.51
CA ARG A 293 -4.92 -18.84 -2.79
C ARG A 293 -4.71 -19.61 -1.50
N VAL A 294 -5.71 -20.38 -1.09
CA VAL A 294 -5.69 -21.19 0.13
C VAL A 294 -5.59 -22.65 -0.25
N LEU A 295 -4.57 -23.32 0.26
CA LEU A 295 -4.20 -24.69 -0.12
C LEU A 295 -4.15 -25.57 1.13
N ASP A 296 -4.99 -26.59 1.10
CA ASP A 296 -5.04 -27.70 2.05
C ASP A 296 -5.17 -27.24 3.52
N PRO A 297 -6.19 -26.40 3.84
CA PRO A 297 -6.41 -25.90 5.19
C PRO A 297 -6.73 -27.06 6.15
N THR A 298 -6.16 -26.99 7.35
CA THR A 298 -6.22 -28.07 8.35
C THR A 298 -7.34 -27.92 9.39
N GLY A 299 -8.06 -26.80 9.35
CA GLY A 299 -9.30 -26.59 10.10
C GLY A 299 -10.55 -26.83 9.26
N ASP A 300 -11.69 -26.82 9.93
CA ASP A 300 -13.03 -27.11 9.39
C ASP A 300 -13.45 -26.11 8.29
N TRP A 301 -12.90 -24.91 8.36
CA TRP A 301 -13.21 -23.75 7.53
C TRP A 301 -11.94 -22.99 7.15
N ALA A 302 -11.72 -22.77 5.85
CA ALA A 302 -10.65 -21.92 5.37
C ALA A 302 -10.87 -20.43 5.72
N VAL A 303 -12.12 -19.98 5.69
CA VAL A 303 -12.54 -18.58 5.91
C VAL A 303 -13.80 -18.53 6.77
N VAL A 304 -13.79 -17.67 7.80
CA VAL A 304 -14.91 -17.43 8.73
C VAL A 304 -15.21 -15.93 8.83
N LEU A 305 -16.47 -15.55 8.60
CA LEU A 305 -16.93 -14.16 8.43
C LEU A 305 -17.98 -13.73 9.48
N ASP A 306 -17.83 -14.11 10.76
CA ASP A 306 -18.84 -13.93 11.82
C ASP A 306 -18.88 -12.52 12.45
N ASN A 307 -19.21 -11.54 11.63
CA ASN A 307 -19.76 -10.24 12.04
C ASN A 307 -20.86 -9.84 11.04
N ALA A 308 -21.36 -8.59 11.03
CA ALA A 308 -22.39 -8.17 10.07
C ALA A 308 -21.88 -7.71 8.67
N GLY A 309 -20.58 -7.84 8.39
CA GLY A 309 -19.96 -7.46 7.10
C GLY A 309 -19.94 -5.96 6.83
N PRO A 310 -19.82 -5.50 5.57
CA PRO A 310 -20.07 -6.25 4.34
C PRO A 310 -18.81 -6.82 3.67
N TYR A 311 -18.90 -7.98 3.03
CA TYR A 311 -17.74 -8.67 2.44
C TYR A 311 -17.73 -8.63 0.91
N LEU A 312 -16.57 -8.40 0.31
CA LEU A 312 -16.32 -8.60 -1.12
C LEU A 312 -15.24 -9.68 -1.29
N VAL A 313 -15.60 -10.79 -1.93
CA VAL A 313 -14.75 -11.99 -2.03
C VAL A 313 -14.58 -12.37 -3.50
N VAL A 314 -13.44 -12.01 -4.10
CA VAL A 314 -13.26 -12.02 -5.57
C VAL A 314 -12.06 -12.86 -6.00
N ASP A 315 -12.25 -13.75 -6.98
CA ASP A 315 -11.21 -14.55 -7.66
C ASP A 315 -10.29 -15.40 -6.76
N ASN A 316 -10.70 -15.68 -5.52
CA ASN A 316 -9.93 -16.52 -4.60
C ASN A 316 -9.98 -17.99 -5.02
N ARG A 317 -8.97 -18.78 -4.63
CA ARG A 317 -8.81 -20.18 -5.05
C ARG A 317 -8.61 -21.06 -3.82
N PHE A 318 -9.51 -22.01 -3.61
CA PHE A 318 -9.54 -22.89 -2.44
C PHE A 318 -9.30 -24.35 -2.86
N ARG A 319 -8.08 -24.86 -2.64
CA ARG A 319 -7.84 -26.31 -2.64
C ARG A 319 -8.13 -26.83 -1.23
N LEU A 320 -9.16 -27.65 -1.13
CA LEU A 320 -9.74 -28.13 0.13
C LEU A 320 -9.52 -29.64 0.27
N GLY A 321 -9.12 -30.08 1.46
CA GLY A 321 -9.01 -31.49 1.83
C GLY A 321 -10.37 -32.18 2.00
N ALA A 322 -10.36 -33.43 2.48
CA ALA A 322 -11.55 -34.28 2.55
C ALA A 322 -12.63 -33.79 3.55
N THR A 323 -12.23 -33.08 4.62
CA THR A 323 -13.13 -32.56 5.67
C THR A 323 -13.36 -31.06 5.55
N ALA A 324 -12.31 -30.28 5.30
CA ALA A 324 -12.36 -28.82 5.28
C ALA A 324 -13.31 -28.25 4.21
N ARG A 325 -14.03 -27.18 4.58
CA ARG A 325 -14.87 -26.34 3.71
C ARG A 325 -14.19 -24.98 3.48
N GLY A 326 -14.65 -24.26 2.45
CA GLY A 326 -14.07 -22.99 2.02
C GLY A 326 -14.51 -21.80 2.88
N ILE A 327 -15.70 -21.28 2.64
CA ILE A 327 -16.18 -20.02 3.24
C ILE A 327 -17.45 -20.24 4.06
N ARG A 328 -17.42 -19.88 5.35
CA ARG A 328 -18.63 -19.69 6.14
C ARG A 328 -19.03 -18.23 6.08
N MET A 329 -20.15 -17.96 5.41
CA MET A 329 -20.65 -16.62 5.14
C MET A 329 -21.00 -15.82 6.40
N THR A 330 -21.01 -14.49 6.28
CA THR A 330 -21.64 -13.61 7.27
C THR A 330 -23.16 -13.78 7.27
N TRP A 331 -23.81 -13.50 8.39
CA TRP A 331 -25.27 -13.33 8.45
C TRP A 331 -25.76 -11.96 7.94
N GLY A 332 -24.85 -11.01 7.73
CA GLY A 332 -25.11 -9.70 7.14
C GLY A 332 -24.95 -9.73 5.63
N ASP A 333 -24.09 -8.85 5.09
CA ASP A 333 -23.99 -8.57 3.66
C ASP A 333 -22.71 -9.12 2.99
N GLN A 334 -22.83 -9.73 1.81
CA GLN A 334 -21.64 -10.17 1.04
C GLN A 334 -21.85 -10.38 -0.48
N THR A 335 -20.78 -10.20 -1.25
CA THR A 335 -20.71 -10.55 -2.67
C THR A 335 -19.49 -11.43 -2.96
N LEU A 336 -19.73 -12.62 -3.53
CA LEU A 336 -18.72 -13.55 -4.02
C LEU A 336 -18.69 -13.53 -5.55
N VAL A 337 -17.52 -13.33 -6.16
CA VAL A 337 -17.37 -13.31 -7.63
C VAL A 337 -16.14 -14.11 -8.09
N GLY A 338 -16.36 -15.09 -8.98
CA GLY A 338 -15.28 -15.77 -9.69
C GLY A 338 -14.39 -16.70 -8.86
N ASN A 339 -14.77 -17.00 -7.61
CA ASN A 339 -13.96 -17.87 -6.75
C ASN A 339 -13.98 -19.31 -7.27
N LEU A 340 -12.85 -20.01 -7.10
CA LEU A 340 -12.63 -21.39 -7.52
C LEU A 340 -12.49 -22.29 -6.29
N TYR A 341 -13.22 -23.41 -6.28
CA TYR A 341 -13.19 -24.40 -5.20
C TYR A 341 -12.83 -25.78 -5.75
N SER A 342 -12.01 -26.56 -5.04
CA SER A 342 -11.72 -27.95 -5.46
C SER A 342 -12.82 -28.96 -5.16
N ARG A 343 -13.93 -28.52 -4.53
CA ARG A 343 -15.03 -29.37 -4.05
C ARG A 343 -16.40 -28.66 -4.14
N THR A 344 -17.47 -29.44 -4.25
CA THR A 344 -18.85 -28.98 -4.02
C THR A 344 -19.09 -28.66 -2.53
N ASN A 345 -20.20 -27.98 -2.21
CA ASN A 345 -20.63 -27.63 -0.84
C ASN A 345 -19.59 -26.83 0.00
N SER A 346 -18.58 -26.26 -0.68
CA SER A 346 -17.47 -25.49 -0.12
C SER A 346 -17.84 -24.15 0.51
N VAL A 347 -19.09 -23.71 0.36
CA VAL A 347 -19.61 -22.48 0.96
C VAL A 347 -20.81 -22.85 1.82
N GLU A 348 -20.94 -22.25 2.99
CA GLU A 348 -22.19 -22.23 3.75
C GLU A 348 -22.86 -20.87 3.50
N GLU A 349 -24.10 -20.90 3.02
CA GLU A 349 -24.83 -19.70 2.61
C GLU A 349 -25.63 -19.14 3.78
N ARG A 350 -25.43 -17.84 4.07
CA ARG A 350 -26.03 -17.11 5.20
C ARG A 350 -26.27 -15.64 4.80
N GLY A 351 -27.19 -14.98 5.50
CA GLY A 351 -27.43 -13.54 5.35
C GLY A 351 -27.96 -13.11 3.97
N ARG A 352 -27.77 -11.83 3.62
CA ARG A 352 -28.01 -11.32 2.27
C ARG A 352 -26.72 -11.46 1.47
N PHE A 353 -26.74 -12.32 0.45
CA PHE A 353 -25.57 -12.62 -0.34
C PHE A 353 -25.82 -12.61 -1.84
N ARG A 354 -24.74 -12.45 -2.60
CA ARG A 354 -24.73 -12.63 -4.05
C ARG A 354 -23.53 -13.49 -4.47
N ARG A 355 -23.75 -14.42 -5.40
CA ARG A 355 -22.70 -15.28 -5.98
C ARG A 355 -22.72 -15.17 -7.50
N VAL A 356 -21.58 -14.89 -8.14
CA VAL A 356 -21.50 -14.67 -9.60
C VAL A 356 -20.27 -15.36 -10.19
N VAL A 357 -20.46 -16.19 -11.22
CA VAL A 357 -19.43 -16.94 -11.97
C VAL A 357 -18.43 -17.76 -11.14
N GLU A 358 -18.81 -18.12 -9.91
CA GLU A 358 -18.17 -19.12 -9.04
C GLU A 358 -18.04 -20.47 -9.76
N LYS A 359 -16.97 -21.24 -9.50
CA LYS A 359 -16.78 -22.56 -10.12
C LYS A 359 -16.21 -23.60 -9.17
N VAL A 360 -16.63 -24.85 -9.35
CA VAL A 360 -15.94 -26.04 -8.83
C VAL A 360 -14.99 -26.55 -9.92
N VAL A 361 -13.76 -26.91 -9.55
CA VAL A 361 -12.71 -27.40 -10.47
C VAL A 361 -11.99 -28.61 -9.85
N PRO A 362 -11.32 -29.47 -10.64
CA PRO A 362 -10.43 -30.49 -10.10
C PRO A 362 -9.31 -29.90 -9.23
N ALA A 363 -8.89 -30.60 -8.18
CA ALA A 363 -7.89 -30.09 -7.23
C ALA A 363 -6.52 -29.75 -7.85
N ASN A 364 -6.14 -30.45 -8.92
CA ASN A 364 -4.92 -30.19 -9.70
C ASN A 364 -5.04 -28.99 -10.68
N ALA A 365 -6.25 -28.45 -10.90
CA ALA A 365 -6.44 -27.21 -11.66
C ALA A 365 -6.15 -25.95 -10.81
N ILE A 366 -5.94 -26.09 -9.49
CA ILE A 366 -5.48 -25.04 -8.60
C ILE A 366 -3.96 -25.24 -8.40
N PRO A 367 -3.09 -24.36 -8.94
CA PRO A 367 -1.64 -24.51 -8.81
C PRO A 367 -1.20 -24.43 -7.35
N ASP A 368 -0.28 -25.28 -6.93
CA ASP A 368 0.08 -25.48 -5.52
C ASP A 368 1.50 -25.05 -5.13
N ARG A 369 2.36 -24.78 -6.11
CA ARG A 369 3.69 -24.17 -5.90
C ARG A 369 3.64 -23.01 -4.90
N ALA A 370 4.51 -23.00 -3.90
CA ALA A 370 4.68 -21.84 -3.03
C ALA A 370 5.00 -20.58 -3.87
N PRO A 371 4.60 -19.37 -3.46
CA PRO A 371 5.03 -18.15 -4.12
C PRO A 371 6.53 -17.95 -3.90
N LEU A 372 7.23 -17.46 -4.92
CA LEU A 372 8.52 -16.82 -4.71
C LEU A 372 8.23 -15.38 -4.25
N LEU A 373 8.55 -15.07 -3.00
CA LEU A 373 8.58 -13.70 -2.51
C LEU A 373 9.86 -13.00 -3.02
N PRO A 374 9.86 -11.67 -3.15
CA PRO A 374 11.08 -10.91 -3.44
C PRO A 374 12.16 -11.19 -2.39
N PRO A 375 13.43 -11.34 -2.78
CA PRO A 375 14.53 -11.40 -1.83
C PRO A 375 14.71 -10.05 -1.13
N THR A 376 15.47 -10.05 -0.03
CA THR A 376 16.01 -8.80 0.50
C THR A 376 16.96 -8.17 -0.52
N PRO A 377 16.85 -6.86 -0.81
CA PRO A 377 17.69 -6.17 -1.79
C PRO A 377 19.18 -6.50 -1.60
N PRO A 378 19.87 -7.02 -2.63
CA PRO A 378 21.31 -7.28 -2.53
C PRO A 378 22.08 -5.97 -2.34
N ARG A 379 23.15 -6.03 -1.55
CA ARG A 379 24.11 -4.92 -1.45
C ARG A 379 24.87 -4.80 -2.78
N LYS A 380 24.95 -3.60 -3.35
CA LYS A 380 25.71 -3.33 -4.58
C LYS A 380 26.74 -2.23 -4.31
N ASN A 381 28.00 -2.51 -4.60
CA ASN A 381 29.08 -1.53 -4.49
C ASN A 381 29.03 -0.59 -5.72
N ARG A 382 28.21 0.46 -5.64
CA ARG A 382 28.13 1.52 -6.67
C ARG A 382 29.23 2.55 -6.49
N LYS A 383 29.57 3.27 -7.56
CA LYS A 383 30.32 4.53 -7.47
C LYS A 383 29.41 5.55 -6.79
N VAL A 384 29.82 5.99 -5.59
CA VAL A 384 29.16 7.05 -4.83
C VAL A 384 29.86 8.38 -5.08
N ILE A 385 29.07 9.44 -5.16
CA ILE A 385 29.49 10.84 -5.21
C ILE A 385 28.87 11.47 -3.96
N GLU A 386 29.70 11.70 -2.95
CA GLU A 386 29.29 12.31 -1.68
C GLU A 386 29.17 13.83 -1.87
N VAL A 387 27.98 14.38 -1.65
CA VAL A 387 27.78 15.83 -1.63
C VAL A 387 28.10 16.36 -0.22
N PRO A 388 28.83 17.48 -0.07
CA PRO A 388 29.06 18.09 1.23
C PRO A 388 27.74 18.47 1.94
N PRO A 389 27.58 18.19 3.25
CA PRO A 389 26.37 18.58 3.99
C PRO A 389 26.09 20.08 3.88
N GLY A 390 24.88 20.43 3.41
CA GLY A 390 24.47 21.83 3.23
C GLY A 390 24.97 22.51 1.95
N ALA A 391 25.42 21.75 0.95
CA ALA A 391 25.75 22.25 -0.38
C ALA A 391 24.59 23.00 -1.08
N ASP A 392 24.94 23.82 -2.09
CA ASP A 392 24.00 24.59 -2.91
C ASP A 392 23.56 23.84 -4.19
N ASP A 393 22.68 24.46 -4.98
CA ASP A 393 22.22 23.89 -6.24
C ASP A 393 23.32 23.68 -7.29
N VAL A 394 24.46 24.37 -7.20
CA VAL A 394 25.56 24.22 -8.17
C VAL A 394 26.31 22.92 -7.89
N ALA A 395 26.79 22.73 -6.65
CA ALA A 395 27.52 21.53 -6.29
C ALA A 395 26.67 20.24 -6.37
N ILE A 396 25.36 20.33 -6.11
CA ILE A 396 24.44 19.19 -6.30
C ILE A 396 24.24 18.90 -7.79
N GLN A 397 24.10 19.91 -8.65
CA GLN A 397 23.98 19.68 -10.09
C GLN A 397 25.27 19.11 -10.68
N GLU A 398 26.45 19.58 -10.27
CA GLU A 398 27.74 19.02 -10.71
C GLU A 398 27.88 17.53 -10.36
N ALA A 399 27.41 17.11 -9.18
CA ALA A 399 27.34 15.71 -8.78
C ALA A 399 26.35 14.90 -9.61
N ILE A 400 25.17 15.45 -9.92
CA ILE A 400 24.18 14.84 -10.83
C ILE A 400 24.76 14.71 -12.25
N ASP A 401 25.53 15.69 -12.73
CA ASP A 401 26.15 15.68 -14.05
C ASP A 401 27.35 14.72 -14.13
N GLU A 402 28.11 14.49 -13.04
CA GLU A 402 29.08 13.38 -12.95
C GLU A 402 28.37 12.02 -12.99
N ALA A 403 27.30 11.85 -12.20
CA ALA A 403 26.52 10.63 -12.20
C ALA A 403 25.87 10.33 -13.56
N ALA A 404 25.34 11.34 -14.26
CA ALA A 404 24.76 11.19 -15.59
C ALA A 404 25.79 10.73 -16.65
N ARG A 405 27.06 11.15 -16.53
CA ARG A 405 28.17 10.70 -17.38
C ARG A 405 28.56 9.23 -17.17
N LEU A 406 28.07 8.58 -16.11
CA LEU A 406 28.30 7.17 -15.79
C LEU A 406 27.07 6.28 -16.06
N ALA A 407 26.16 6.71 -16.95
CA ALA A 407 24.94 6.00 -17.30
C ALA A 407 25.18 4.52 -17.67
N GLY A 408 24.35 3.62 -17.13
CA GLY A 408 24.49 2.17 -17.22
C GLY A 408 25.26 1.53 -16.06
N GLN A 409 25.81 2.35 -15.15
CA GLN A 409 26.51 1.89 -13.94
C GLN A 409 25.68 2.06 -12.66
N ARG A 410 24.48 2.65 -12.72
CA ARG A 410 23.63 3.09 -11.60
C ARG A 410 24.39 3.80 -10.46
N PRO A 411 25.19 4.83 -10.75
CA PRO A 411 25.94 5.58 -9.73
C PRO A 411 25.00 6.23 -8.70
N VAL A 412 25.54 6.58 -7.54
CA VAL A 412 24.79 7.20 -6.45
C VAL A 412 25.30 8.63 -6.24
N VAL A 413 24.38 9.60 -6.27
CA VAL A 413 24.60 10.93 -5.68
C VAL A 413 24.03 10.86 -4.27
N HIS A 414 24.92 10.92 -3.28
CA HIS A 414 24.53 10.83 -1.87
C HIS A 414 24.44 12.23 -1.26
N LEU A 415 23.31 12.50 -0.59
CA LEU A 415 22.97 13.72 0.10
C LEU A 415 22.87 13.42 1.62
N PRO A 416 23.95 13.52 2.40
CA PRO A 416 23.91 13.33 3.85
C PRO A 416 22.81 14.15 4.55
N MET A 417 22.47 13.78 5.78
CA MET A 417 21.62 14.57 6.68
C MET A 417 22.03 16.06 6.66
N GLY A 418 21.07 16.96 6.39
CA GLY A 418 21.32 18.39 6.24
C GLY A 418 20.26 19.13 5.43
N HIS A 419 20.32 20.47 5.49
CA HIS A 419 19.47 21.39 4.73
C HIS A 419 20.21 21.95 3.53
N TYR A 420 19.72 21.68 2.33
CA TYR A 420 20.32 22.09 1.06
C TYR A 420 19.49 23.19 0.42
N ARG A 421 20.10 24.35 0.18
CA ARG A 421 19.40 25.54 -0.34
C ARG A 421 19.41 25.52 -1.87
N ILE A 422 18.24 25.30 -2.48
CA ILE A 422 18.11 25.11 -3.92
C ILE A 422 17.51 26.36 -4.58
N ALA A 423 18.34 27.20 -5.20
CA ALA A 423 17.89 28.42 -5.91
C ALA A 423 17.60 28.19 -7.41
N ARG A 424 18.16 27.13 -8.01
CA ARG A 424 17.93 26.71 -9.41
C ARG A 424 17.39 25.28 -9.47
N THR A 425 16.61 24.97 -10.50
CA THR A 425 16.07 23.61 -10.72
C THR A 425 17.19 22.61 -10.95
N LEU A 426 17.28 21.60 -10.08
CA LEU A 426 18.12 20.43 -10.30
C LEU A 426 17.52 19.59 -11.44
N ARG A 427 18.36 19.18 -12.40
CA ARG A 427 17.94 18.43 -13.59
C ARG A 427 18.63 17.08 -13.69
N MET A 428 17.83 16.02 -13.77
CA MET A 428 18.29 14.68 -14.10
C MET A 428 18.03 14.43 -15.60
N PRO A 429 19.07 14.33 -16.45
CA PRO A 429 18.90 14.27 -17.91
C PRO A 429 18.34 12.92 -18.39
N PRO A 430 17.76 12.86 -19.61
CA PRO A 430 17.29 11.61 -20.20
C PRO A 430 18.42 10.60 -20.38
N GLY A 431 18.07 9.31 -20.27
CA GLY A 431 18.99 8.18 -20.40
C GLY A 431 19.80 7.85 -19.15
N CYS A 432 19.72 8.63 -18.06
CA CYS A 432 20.40 8.31 -16.82
C CYS A 432 19.70 7.19 -16.02
N ASP A 433 20.50 6.41 -15.28
CA ASP A 433 20.08 5.34 -14.36
C ASP A 433 20.55 5.60 -12.91
N LEU A 434 20.87 6.87 -12.61
CA LEU A 434 21.48 7.29 -11.35
C LEU A 434 20.51 7.29 -10.16
N GLN A 435 21.07 7.20 -8.96
CA GLN A 435 20.33 7.11 -7.71
C GLN A 435 20.62 8.36 -6.88
N LEU A 436 19.62 9.24 -6.67
CA LEU A 436 19.69 10.36 -5.75
C LEU A 436 19.16 9.89 -4.39
N VAL A 437 20.04 9.83 -3.39
CA VAL A 437 19.78 9.15 -2.11
C VAL A 437 20.11 10.07 -0.95
N GLY A 438 19.18 10.22 0.00
CA GLY A 438 19.40 10.87 1.28
C GLY A 438 19.52 9.89 2.45
N ASP A 439 19.84 10.43 3.63
CA ASP A 439 19.91 9.68 4.89
C ASP A 439 18.52 9.44 5.50
N SER A 440 17.58 10.38 5.31
CA SER A 440 16.19 10.26 5.75
C SER A 440 15.27 11.31 5.14
N ALA A 441 14.01 10.94 4.92
CA ALA A 441 12.95 11.86 4.49
C ALA A 441 12.24 12.61 5.62
N GLY A 442 12.67 12.45 6.88
CA GLY A 442 12.18 13.29 7.98
C GLY A 442 12.61 14.75 7.84
N GLU A 443 11.92 15.68 8.50
CA GLU A 443 12.28 17.11 8.42
C GLU A 443 13.66 17.42 9.04
N SER A 444 14.12 16.55 9.94
CA SER A 444 15.46 16.48 10.55
C SER A 444 16.49 15.66 9.74
N GLY A 445 16.13 15.18 8.54
CA GLY A 445 16.93 14.29 7.70
C GLY A 445 17.69 15.02 6.59
N THR A 446 17.55 14.53 5.36
CA THR A 446 18.05 15.15 4.14
C THR A 446 16.92 15.99 3.53
N ARG A 447 17.09 17.32 3.49
CA ARG A 447 16.03 18.25 3.11
C ARG A 447 16.47 19.25 2.05
N LEU A 448 15.76 19.28 0.92
CA LEU A 448 15.92 20.24 -0.17
C LEU A 448 14.94 21.41 0.03
N ASP A 449 15.45 22.58 0.43
CA ASP A 449 14.66 23.79 0.68
C ASP A 449 14.74 24.75 -0.53
N TRP A 450 13.60 25.02 -1.17
CA TRP A 450 13.54 25.87 -2.37
C TRP A 450 13.69 27.36 -2.04
N ALA A 451 14.61 27.99 -2.76
CA ALA A 451 14.97 29.41 -2.64
C ALA A 451 14.83 30.19 -3.97
N GLY A 452 14.45 29.51 -5.05
CA GLY A 452 14.26 30.11 -6.37
C GLY A 452 12.87 30.75 -6.58
N PRO A 453 12.52 31.12 -7.82
CA PRO A 453 11.25 31.79 -8.13
C PRO A 453 10.00 31.00 -7.70
N ALA A 454 8.93 31.71 -7.35
CA ALA A 454 7.68 31.13 -6.83
C ALA A 454 6.93 30.19 -7.80
N LYS A 455 7.29 30.16 -9.08
CA LYS A 455 6.76 29.22 -10.09
C LYS A 455 7.77 28.17 -10.56
N GLY A 456 8.94 28.09 -9.92
CA GLY A 456 9.99 27.15 -10.28
C GLY A 456 9.73 25.72 -9.80
N VAL A 457 10.66 24.84 -10.15
CA VAL A 457 10.67 23.41 -9.83
C VAL A 457 11.95 23.11 -9.06
N VAL A 458 11.88 22.36 -7.95
CA VAL A 458 13.10 21.95 -7.22
C VAL A 458 13.86 20.88 -7.99
N LEU A 459 13.19 19.77 -8.32
CA LEU A 459 13.76 18.64 -9.05
C LEU A 459 12.96 18.34 -10.33
N CYS A 460 13.66 18.35 -11.47
CA CYS A 460 13.13 17.99 -12.78
C CYS A 460 13.81 16.70 -13.25
N VAL A 461 13.02 15.67 -13.53
CA VAL A 461 13.49 14.36 -13.99
C VAL A 461 12.99 14.14 -15.41
N GLU A 462 13.91 14.03 -16.35
CA GLU A 462 13.59 14.01 -17.77
C GLU A 462 13.57 12.59 -18.33
N GLY A 463 12.43 12.19 -18.90
CA GLY A 463 12.23 10.89 -19.53
C GLY A 463 12.82 10.80 -20.96
N PRO A 464 13.13 9.57 -21.42
CA PRO A 464 13.11 8.32 -20.67
C PRO A 464 14.25 8.24 -19.65
N THR A 465 14.02 7.64 -18.48
CA THR A 465 14.97 7.57 -17.35
C THR A 465 14.81 6.27 -16.55
N HIS A 466 15.89 5.78 -15.94
CA HIS A 466 15.88 4.67 -14.97
C HIS A 466 16.29 5.18 -13.56
N ALA A 467 16.12 6.48 -13.30
CA ALA A 467 16.54 7.14 -12.07
C ALA A 467 15.79 6.62 -10.83
N THR A 468 16.49 6.64 -9.69
CA THR A 468 15.92 6.34 -8.37
C THR A 468 16.03 7.55 -7.45
N LEU A 469 14.94 7.95 -6.80
CA LEU A 469 14.90 8.94 -5.72
C LEU A 469 14.64 8.21 -4.39
N ARG A 470 15.41 8.48 -3.33
CA ARG A 470 15.30 7.70 -2.08
C ARG A 470 15.58 8.50 -0.80
N ASP A 471 14.72 8.32 0.21
CA ASP A 471 14.93 8.74 1.61
C ASP A 471 15.35 10.23 1.77
N PHE A 472 14.60 11.18 1.17
CA PHE A 472 14.76 12.64 1.39
C PHE A 472 13.44 13.43 1.32
N TYR A 473 13.44 14.69 1.80
CA TYR A 473 12.30 15.63 1.76
C TYR A 473 12.56 16.79 0.79
N ILE A 474 11.58 17.10 -0.07
CA ILE A 474 11.53 18.33 -0.88
C ILE A 474 10.54 19.33 -0.29
N HIS A 475 11.03 20.48 0.16
CA HIS A 475 10.20 21.62 0.58
C HIS A 475 10.23 22.73 -0.48
N ALA A 476 9.24 22.75 -1.38
CA ALA A 476 9.19 23.66 -2.52
C ALA A 476 8.60 25.05 -2.19
N GLY A 477 8.04 25.25 -1.00
CA GLY A 477 7.36 26.48 -0.60
C GLY A 477 6.22 26.83 -1.59
N ALA A 478 6.37 27.95 -2.31
CA ALA A 478 5.41 28.34 -3.35
C ALA A 478 5.53 27.53 -4.65
N GLY A 479 6.68 26.92 -4.94
CA GLY A 479 6.98 26.25 -6.22
C GLY A 479 6.42 24.83 -6.33
N ARG A 480 7.00 24.05 -7.25
CA ARG A 480 6.76 22.61 -7.46
C ARG A 480 7.92 21.80 -6.91
N ALA A 481 7.64 20.72 -6.19
CA ALA A 481 8.67 19.85 -5.63
C ALA A 481 9.33 18.99 -6.72
N LEU A 482 8.51 18.22 -7.46
CA LEU A 482 8.98 17.26 -8.46
C LEU A 482 8.20 17.40 -9.77
N LEU A 483 8.93 17.48 -10.88
CA LEU A 483 8.41 17.28 -12.23
C LEU A 483 9.09 16.07 -12.85
N ALA A 484 8.33 15.06 -13.24
CA ALA A 484 8.80 14.03 -14.17
C ALA A 484 8.12 14.27 -15.52
N GLU A 485 8.90 14.51 -16.57
CA GLU A 485 8.38 14.85 -17.90
C GLU A 485 8.90 13.97 -19.02
N ARG A 486 8.18 13.95 -20.16
CA ARG A 486 8.43 13.01 -21.27
C ARG A 486 8.37 11.54 -20.81
N CYS A 487 7.48 11.21 -19.87
CA CYS A 487 7.43 9.89 -19.22
C CYS A 487 6.53 8.86 -19.91
N ASP A 488 5.76 9.20 -20.96
CA ASP A 488 4.86 8.23 -21.60
C ASP A 488 5.56 7.42 -22.70
N GLN A 489 5.68 6.10 -22.49
CA GLN A 489 6.26 5.15 -23.43
C GLN A 489 5.57 3.78 -23.32
N PRO A 490 5.51 2.97 -24.39
CA PRO A 490 5.06 1.59 -24.29
C PRO A 490 5.88 0.81 -23.24
N ARG A 491 5.20 0.21 -22.26
CA ARG A 491 5.79 -0.52 -21.12
C ARG A 491 6.56 0.36 -20.11
N GLY A 492 6.43 1.68 -20.19
CA GLY A 492 7.00 2.60 -19.20
C GLY A 492 6.37 2.43 -17.83
N ARG A 493 7.11 2.87 -16.80
CA ARG A 493 6.73 2.77 -15.40
C ARG A 493 7.14 4.00 -14.60
N ILE A 494 6.30 4.37 -13.66
CA ILE A 494 6.67 5.16 -12.49
C ILE A 494 6.23 4.37 -11.26
N PHE A 495 7.18 3.95 -10.43
CA PHE A 495 6.92 3.26 -9.18
C PHE A 495 7.28 4.16 -8.01
N ALA A 496 6.30 4.50 -7.19
CA ALA A 496 6.49 5.30 -5.99
C ALA A 496 6.03 4.53 -4.75
N ASP A 497 6.87 4.45 -3.73
CA ASP A 497 6.65 3.67 -2.51
C ASP A 497 6.89 4.56 -1.28
N GLN A 498 5.91 4.65 -0.39
CA GLN A 498 5.88 5.64 0.68
C GLN A 498 6.14 7.08 0.17
N LEU A 499 5.63 7.43 -1.01
CA LEU A 499 5.63 8.82 -1.47
C LEU A 499 4.61 9.61 -0.65
N ASN A 500 5.03 10.70 -0.01
CA ASN A 500 4.17 11.59 0.75
C ASN A 500 4.07 12.95 0.04
N ALA A 501 2.89 13.29 -0.49
CA ALA A 501 2.65 14.50 -1.27
C ALA A 501 1.63 15.41 -0.57
N ASN A 502 2.06 16.62 -0.18
CA ASN A 502 1.23 17.61 0.50
C ASN A 502 1.05 18.85 -0.36
N GLY A 503 -0.22 19.17 -0.66
CA GLY A 503 -0.63 20.39 -1.34
C GLY A 503 -0.43 21.66 -0.48
N PRO A 504 -0.69 22.85 -1.04
CA PRO A 504 -0.57 24.11 -0.31
C PRO A 504 -1.61 24.22 0.81
N ILE A 505 -1.12 24.58 2.00
CA ILE A 505 -1.93 24.84 3.20
C ILE A 505 -2.78 26.12 3.05
N ALA A 506 -2.38 27.05 2.17
CA ALA A 506 -3.03 28.34 1.99
C ALA A 506 -4.50 28.23 1.57
N THR A 507 -5.37 28.95 2.28
CA THR A 507 -6.80 29.02 2.02
C THR A 507 -7.09 29.58 0.62
N GLY A 508 -8.12 29.05 -0.05
CA GLY A 508 -8.47 29.44 -1.42
C GLY A 508 -7.64 28.77 -2.54
N SER A 509 -6.62 27.96 -2.23
CA SER A 509 -5.78 27.27 -3.23
C SER A 509 -6.45 26.04 -3.90
N THR A 510 -7.75 26.13 -4.21
CA THR A 510 -8.63 25.03 -4.66
C THR A 510 -8.31 24.45 -6.04
N ASN A 511 -7.41 25.10 -6.78
CA ASN A 511 -6.90 24.64 -8.07
C ASN A 511 -5.52 23.96 -7.99
N ALA A 512 -4.88 23.94 -6.82
CA ALA A 512 -3.66 23.17 -6.61
C ALA A 512 -3.94 21.67 -6.50
N THR A 513 -2.90 20.86 -6.65
CA THR A 513 -2.96 19.40 -6.54
C THR A 513 -1.69 18.87 -5.88
N ALA A 514 -1.78 17.89 -4.99
CA ALA A 514 -0.59 17.29 -4.40
C ALA A 514 0.16 16.40 -5.40
N LEU A 515 -0.55 15.48 -6.06
CA LEU A 515 0.00 14.61 -7.12
C LEU A 515 -0.89 14.63 -8.38
N ARG A 516 -0.31 15.06 -9.51
CA ARG A 516 -0.96 15.01 -10.83
C ARG A 516 -0.30 13.97 -11.72
N VAL A 517 -1.12 13.11 -12.34
CA VAL A 517 -0.72 12.22 -13.44
C VAL A 517 -1.36 12.75 -14.72
N ASN A 518 -0.53 13.17 -15.68
CA ASN A 518 -0.95 13.98 -16.83
C ASN A 518 -0.65 13.29 -18.17
N GLY A 519 -1.66 12.61 -18.72
CA GLY A 519 -1.65 12.12 -20.10
C GLY A 519 -0.82 10.87 -20.37
N LEU A 520 -0.39 10.14 -19.32
CA LEU A 520 0.39 8.90 -19.45
C LEU A 520 -0.51 7.73 -19.88
N ASP A 521 -0.80 7.59 -21.18
CA ASP A 521 -1.72 6.57 -21.72
C ASP A 521 -1.06 5.19 -21.93
N GLN A 522 0.28 5.11 -21.88
CA GLN A 522 1.08 3.90 -22.17
C GLN A 522 2.04 3.50 -21.03
N THR A 523 2.40 4.46 -20.16
CA THR A 523 3.20 4.26 -18.94
C THR A 523 2.31 3.95 -17.74
N ASP A 524 2.62 2.88 -17.00
CA ASP A 524 1.98 2.53 -15.74
C ASP A 524 2.51 3.42 -14.60
N VAL A 525 1.61 3.88 -13.71
CA VAL A 525 1.95 4.62 -12.49
C VAL A 525 1.43 3.85 -11.29
N LEU A 526 2.36 3.28 -10.52
CA LEU A 526 2.05 2.47 -9.35
C LEU A 526 2.53 3.18 -8.08
N LEU A 527 1.58 3.50 -7.22
CA LEU A 527 1.75 4.24 -5.97
C LEU A 527 1.45 3.28 -4.81
N ARG A 528 2.49 2.82 -4.10
CA ARG A 528 2.36 1.96 -2.92
C ARG A 528 2.48 2.80 -1.65
N SER A 529 1.58 2.60 -0.70
CA SER A 529 1.61 3.29 0.60
C SER A 529 1.66 4.82 0.47
N LEU A 530 0.91 5.34 -0.51
CA LEU A 530 0.87 6.77 -0.85
C LEU A 530 0.30 7.59 0.31
N GLN A 531 0.94 8.71 0.62
CA GLN A 531 0.60 9.53 1.79
C GLN A 531 0.47 11.02 1.46
N GLY A 532 -0.02 11.78 2.44
CA GLY A 532 -0.02 13.25 2.43
C GLY A 532 -1.43 13.83 2.45
N SER A 533 -1.65 14.90 1.70
CA SER A 533 -2.81 15.77 1.87
C SER A 533 -3.03 16.65 0.63
N GLY A 534 -4.27 16.88 0.22
CA GLY A 534 -4.61 17.94 -0.74
C GLY A 534 -4.63 19.34 -0.11
N HIS A 535 -4.78 19.42 1.22
CA HIS A 535 -5.12 20.61 1.98
C HIS A 535 -6.29 21.38 1.32
N GLY A 536 -6.08 22.65 0.93
CA GLY A 536 -7.09 23.44 0.25
C GLY A 536 -7.39 23.01 -1.20
N GLY A 537 -6.56 22.14 -1.78
CA GLY A 537 -6.65 21.65 -3.17
C GLY A 537 -7.00 20.16 -3.28
N ARG A 538 -6.67 19.57 -4.43
CA ARG A 538 -6.88 18.13 -4.72
C ARG A 538 -5.73 17.29 -4.18
N TRP A 539 -5.98 16.06 -3.73
CA TRP A 539 -4.88 15.14 -3.41
C TRP A 539 -4.33 14.51 -4.70
N VAL A 540 -5.11 13.67 -5.38
CA VAL A 540 -4.69 13.01 -6.62
C VAL A 540 -5.58 13.38 -7.80
N GLU A 541 -4.97 13.83 -8.89
CA GLU A 541 -5.64 14.19 -10.15
C GLU A 541 -5.08 13.37 -11.31
N VAL A 542 -5.93 12.69 -12.09
CA VAL A 542 -5.53 11.81 -13.19
C VAL A 542 -6.21 12.23 -14.49
N PHE A 543 -5.41 12.74 -15.44
CA PHE A 543 -5.83 13.04 -16.80
C PHE A 543 -5.46 11.90 -17.76
N GLY A 544 -6.45 11.44 -18.52
CA GLY A 544 -6.18 10.65 -19.73
C GLY A 544 -5.61 11.56 -20.83
N GLY A 545 -4.71 11.02 -21.64
CA GLY A 545 -4.03 11.75 -22.71
C GLY A 545 -4.82 11.77 -24.02
N VAL A 546 -4.07 11.86 -25.13
CA VAL A 546 -4.64 11.92 -26.49
C VAL A 546 -5.25 10.57 -26.89
N ASP A 547 -4.69 9.46 -26.42
CA ASP A 547 -5.06 8.09 -26.76
C ASP A 547 -5.82 7.40 -25.61
N ALA A 548 -6.38 8.15 -24.64
CA ALA A 548 -7.06 7.62 -23.45
C ALA A 548 -8.14 6.55 -23.71
N GLY A 549 -8.78 6.57 -24.88
CA GLY A 549 -9.75 5.55 -25.32
C GLY A 549 -9.13 4.19 -25.71
N ARG A 550 -7.81 4.16 -25.93
CA ARG A 550 -6.97 3.00 -26.27
C ARG A 550 -5.87 2.73 -25.24
N ALA A 551 -5.76 3.56 -24.20
CA ALA A 551 -4.72 3.50 -23.17
C ALA A 551 -4.54 2.09 -22.59
N THR A 552 -3.29 1.64 -22.57
CA THR A 552 -2.84 0.35 -22.02
C THR A 552 -2.34 0.48 -20.58
N ASN A 553 -2.18 1.72 -20.11
CA ASN A 553 -1.71 2.08 -18.79
C ASN A 553 -2.54 1.51 -17.64
N GLN A 554 -1.99 1.70 -16.45
CA GLN A 554 -2.66 1.58 -15.18
C GLN A 554 -2.11 2.67 -14.25
N VAL A 555 -2.97 3.56 -13.76
CA VAL A 555 -2.68 4.36 -12.56
C VAL A 555 -3.32 3.66 -11.37
N SER A 556 -2.56 3.41 -10.30
CA SER A 556 -3.05 2.70 -9.12
C SER A 556 -2.42 3.16 -7.82
N ILE A 557 -3.26 3.29 -6.80
CA ILE A 557 -2.87 3.46 -5.40
C ILE A 557 -3.19 2.15 -4.67
N PHE A 558 -2.18 1.46 -4.14
CA PHE A 558 -2.36 0.29 -3.27
C PHE A 558 -1.72 0.58 -1.92
N THR A 559 -2.54 0.57 -0.87
CA THR A 559 -2.25 1.08 0.47
C THR A 559 -1.88 2.57 0.51
N GLY A 560 -2.18 3.24 1.63
CA GLY A 560 -1.90 4.66 1.79
C GLY A 560 -2.81 5.33 2.80
N ALA A 561 -2.48 6.55 3.20
CA ALA A 561 -3.29 7.37 4.09
C ALA A 561 -3.35 8.80 3.58
N THR A 562 -4.35 9.57 4.00
CA THR A 562 -4.52 10.95 3.55
C THR A 562 -5.19 11.80 4.61
N GLY A 563 -4.61 12.97 4.82
CA GLY A 563 -5.27 14.12 5.43
C GLY A 563 -6.26 14.77 4.46
N SER A 564 -6.55 16.03 4.71
CA SER A 564 -7.62 16.78 4.05
C SER A 564 -7.42 17.02 2.57
N ALA A 565 -8.53 17.09 1.82
CA ALA A 565 -8.55 17.62 0.46
C ALA A 565 -9.90 18.28 0.13
N ALA A 566 -9.89 19.27 -0.75
CA ALA A 566 -11.08 19.78 -1.45
C ALA A 566 -11.57 18.84 -2.56
N GLY A 567 -10.80 17.80 -2.89
CA GLY A 567 -11.19 16.68 -3.73
C GLY A 567 -10.16 15.55 -3.64
N GLN A 568 -10.60 14.35 -3.25
CA GLN A 568 -9.69 13.27 -2.90
C GLN A 568 -9.06 12.60 -4.13
N TYR A 569 -9.92 12.24 -5.09
CA TYR A 569 -9.56 11.63 -6.35
C TYR A 569 -10.36 12.32 -7.46
N ASP A 570 -9.67 12.97 -8.40
CA ASP A 570 -10.28 13.63 -9.54
C ASP A 570 -9.79 12.95 -10.84
N VAL A 571 -10.73 12.54 -11.70
CA VAL A 571 -10.44 11.72 -12.89
C VAL A 571 -11.06 12.37 -14.12
N ARG A 572 -10.21 12.78 -15.06
CA ARG A 572 -10.57 13.71 -16.13
C ARG A 572 -10.12 13.25 -17.52
N HIS A 573 -10.83 13.74 -18.54
CA HIS A 573 -10.55 13.55 -19.97
C HIS A 573 -10.29 12.11 -20.47
N GLY A 574 -10.67 11.08 -19.71
CA GLY A 574 -10.46 9.66 -20.03
C GLY A 574 -9.52 8.94 -19.06
N GLY A 575 -9.05 9.63 -18.02
CA GLY A 575 -8.18 9.08 -16.98
C GLY A 575 -8.77 7.85 -16.29
N ARG A 576 -7.88 7.04 -15.72
CA ARG A 576 -8.20 5.71 -15.19
C ARG A 576 -7.45 5.53 -13.87
N LEU A 577 -8.16 5.41 -12.76
CA LEU A 577 -7.57 5.27 -11.43
C LEU A 577 -8.19 4.10 -10.65
N VAL A 578 -7.33 3.26 -10.08
CA VAL A 578 -7.70 2.26 -9.08
C VAL A 578 -7.12 2.66 -7.73
N VAL A 579 -7.91 2.57 -6.66
CA VAL A 579 -7.49 2.88 -5.28
C VAL A 579 -7.88 1.71 -4.39
N ARG A 580 -6.95 1.16 -3.59
CA ARG A 580 -7.23 0.01 -2.72
C ARG A 580 -6.58 0.14 -1.35
N GLY A 581 -7.37 0.05 -0.28
CA GLY A 581 -6.89 0.02 1.11
C GLY A 581 -6.30 1.35 1.59
N VAL A 582 -7.01 2.46 1.37
CA VAL A 582 -6.56 3.80 1.78
C VAL A 582 -7.40 4.34 2.94
N TYR A 583 -6.79 5.09 3.86
CA TYR A 583 -7.48 5.72 4.98
C TYR A 583 -7.51 7.25 4.83
N HIS A 584 -8.69 7.87 4.77
CA HIS A 584 -8.88 9.32 4.86
C HIS A 584 -9.42 9.71 6.22
N GLU A 585 -8.64 10.45 7.01
CA GLU A 585 -8.98 10.75 8.41
C GLU A 585 -9.93 11.95 8.58
N ARG A 586 -9.72 13.04 7.82
CA ARG A 586 -10.57 14.25 7.91
C ARG A 586 -10.31 15.22 6.78
N SER A 587 -11.37 15.80 6.22
CA SER A 587 -11.31 17.05 5.46
C SER A 587 -11.43 18.28 6.36
N SER A 588 -10.58 19.28 6.15
CA SER A 588 -10.83 20.67 6.51
C SER A 588 -11.92 21.22 5.59
N ASP A 589 -13.08 21.54 6.17
CA ASP A 589 -14.24 22.25 5.59
C ASP A 589 -14.90 21.67 4.31
N SER A 590 -14.27 20.73 3.60
CA SER A 590 -14.87 20.10 2.41
C SER A 590 -15.93 19.07 2.81
N LEU A 591 -17.16 19.34 2.37
CA LEU A 591 -18.35 18.47 2.53
C LEU A 591 -18.49 17.42 1.40
N THR A 592 -17.67 17.52 0.36
CA THR A 592 -17.71 16.64 -0.83
C THR A 592 -16.32 16.08 -1.09
N GLY A 593 -16.11 14.80 -0.73
CA GLY A 593 -14.82 14.12 -0.89
C GLY A 593 -14.53 13.70 -2.34
N LEU A 594 -15.57 13.24 -3.06
CA LEU A 594 -15.47 12.80 -4.44
C LEU A 594 -16.41 13.62 -5.32
N CYS A 595 -15.87 14.19 -6.40
CA CYS A 595 -16.65 14.97 -7.36
C CYS A 595 -16.27 14.62 -8.79
N LEU A 596 -17.20 13.97 -9.51
CA LEU A 596 -16.97 13.44 -10.85
C LEU A 596 -17.79 14.23 -11.89
N ARG A 597 -17.10 14.97 -12.77
CA ARG A 597 -17.72 15.87 -13.78
C ARG A 597 -17.31 15.64 -15.23
N HIS A 598 -16.32 14.77 -15.48
CA HIS A 598 -15.73 14.57 -16.81
C HIS A 598 -15.97 13.13 -17.31
N ARG A 599 -15.03 12.57 -18.07
CA ARG A 599 -15.05 11.18 -18.53
C ARG A 599 -13.88 10.40 -17.94
N GLY A 600 -14.06 9.12 -17.63
CA GLY A 600 -12.98 8.26 -17.13
C GLY A 600 -13.44 6.98 -16.42
N VAL A 601 -12.51 6.38 -15.67
CA VAL A 601 -12.74 5.22 -14.80
C VAL A 601 -12.15 5.49 -13.43
N LEU A 602 -12.97 5.40 -12.38
CA LEU A 602 -12.54 5.43 -10.98
C LEU A 602 -13.04 4.17 -10.26
N SER A 603 -12.15 3.43 -9.60
CA SER A 603 -12.55 2.23 -8.85
C SER A 603 -11.82 2.17 -7.51
N ILE A 604 -12.58 2.21 -6.43
CA ILE A 604 -12.08 2.28 -5.05
C ILE A 604 -12.55 1.05 -4.28
N ASP A 605 -11.66 0.46 -3.48
CA ASP A 605 -11.88 -0.75 -2.68
C ASP A 605 -11.21 -0.63 -1.30
N ALA A 606 -11.87 -1.11 -0.24
CA ALA A 606 -11.35 -1.20 1.14
C ALA A 606 -10.86 0.12 1.77
N THR A 607 -11.45 1.26 1.38
CA THR A 607 -11.01 2.61 1.80
C THR A 607 -11.90 3.19 2.90
N ARG A 608 -11.33 3.84 3.92
CA ARG A 608 -12.10 4.67 4.88
C ARG A 608 -12.18 6.11 4.38
N PHE A 609 -13.35 6.70 4.51
CA PHE A 609 -13.64 8.10 4.22
C PHE A 609 -14.37 8.75 5.40
N SER A 610 -13.61 9.43 6.27
CA SER A 610 -14.16 10.33 7.29
C SER A 610 -14.46 11.72 6.70
N TYR A 611 -15.72 12.18 6.66
CA TYR A 611 -16.08 13.51 6.13
C TYR A 611 -17.08 14.24 7.04
N ALA A 612 -16.99 15.58 7.09
CA ALA A 612 -18.11 16.40 7.52
C ALA A 612 -19.25 16.29 6.48
N THR A 613 -20.49 16.19 6.95
CA THR A 613 -21.69 15.95 6.11
C THR A 613 -22.70 17.09 6.21
N SER A 614 -23.57 17.19 5.19
CA SER A 614 -24.54 18.29 5.08
C SER A 614 -25.84 17.84 4.40
N THR A 615 -26.96 18.46 4.76
CA THR A 615 -28.23 18.30 4.06
C THR A 615 -28.17 18.85 2.62
N THR A 616 -27.45 19.95 2.39
CA THR A 616 -27.37 20.64 1.10
C THR A 616 -26.31 20.07 0.17
N SER A 617 -25.17 19.59 0.70
CA SER A 617 -24.03 19.09 -0.08
C SER A 617 -23.85 17.58 0.09
N PRO A 618 -23.73 16.79 -1.01
CA PRO A 618 -23.45 15.35 -0.94
C PRO A 618 -21.96 15.08 -0.71
N THR A 619 -21.64 14.01 0.01
CA THR A 619 -20.26 13.53 0.20
C THR A 619 -19.64 13.04 -1.11
N ILE A 620 -20.47 12.47 -1.99
CA ILE A 620 -20.07 11.91 -3.29
C ILE A 620 -20.99 12.49 -4.37
N ALA A 621 -20.46 13.41 -5.17
CA ALA A 621 -21.16 14.08 -6.26
C ALA A 621 -20.77 13.48 -7.61
N VAL A 622 -21.76 13.11 -8.43
CA VAL A 622 -21.55 12.66 -9.81
C VAL A 622 -22.44 13.50 -10.72
N ASP A 623 -21.86 14.35 -11.56
CA ASP A 623 -22.59 15.44 -12.22
C ASP A 623 -22.22 15.49 -13.70
N GLY A 624 -23.06 14.92 -14.57
CA GLY A 624 -22.80 14.77 -16.02
C GLY A 624 -21.63 13.85 -16.38
N PHE A 625 -21.13 13.04 -15.44
CA PHE A 625 -19.99 12.13 -15.62
C PHE A 625 -20.24 11.08 -16.71
N ARG A 626 -19.19 10.69 -17.45
CA ARG A 626 -19.27 9.63 -18.49
C ARG A 626 -18.22 8.54 -18.28
N GLY A 627 -18.65 7.33 -17.95
CA GLY A 627 -17.77 6.18 -17.76
C GLY A 627 -18.18 5.28 -16.59
N LEU A 628 -17.18 4.80 -15.84
CA LEU A 628 -17.36 3.85 -14.74
C LEU A 628 -16.86 4.46 -13.43
N PHE A 629 -17.72 4.46 -12.40
CA PHE A 629 -17.31 4.71 -11.02
C PHE A 629 -17.75 3.53 -10.13
N THR A 630 -16.81 2.93 -9.42
CA THR A 630 -17.07 1.91 -8.40
C THR A 630 -16.52 2.38 -7.06
N LEU A 631 -17.36 2.35 -6.02
CA LEU A 631 -16.93 2.41 -4.62
C LEU A 631 -17.31 1.09 -3.96
N ALA A 632 -16.33 0.35 -3.44
CA ALA A 632 -16.56 -0.95 -2.81
C ALA A 632 -15.84 -1.12 -1.47
N THR A 633 -16.41 -1.93 -0.56
CA THR A 633 -15.84 -2.24 0.78
C THR A 633 -15.34 -1.03 1.57
N CYS A 634 -15.90 0.16 1.31
CA CYS A 634 -15.50 1.38 1.99
C CYS A 634 -16.27 1.60 3.30
N ILE A 635 -15.62 2.25 4.28
CA ILE A 635 -16.31 2.89 5.40
C ILE A 635 -16.58 4.35 5.00
N LEU A 636 -17.83 4.77 5.06
CA LEU A 636 -18.26 6.16 4.90
C LEU A 636 -18.73 6.67 6.26
N LEU A 637 -17.92 7.54 6.87
CA LEU A 637 -18.04 7.97 8.27
C LEU A 637 -18.29 9.48 8.36
N PRO A 638 -19.47 9.93 8.84
CA PRO A 638 -19.66 11.30 9.27
C PRO A 638 -18.74 11.63 10.45
N VAL A 639 -18.03 12.75 10.38
CA VAL A 639 -17.28 13.31 11.50
C VAL A 639 -17.79 14.71 11.83
N GLU A 640 -17.86 15.03 13.13
CA GLU A 640 -18.35 16.31 13.69
C GLU A 640 -19.81 16.70 13.30
N THR A 641 -20.50 15.84 12.55
CA THR A 641 -21.78 16.09 11.89
C THR A 641 -22.69 14.85 11.99
N LYS A 642 -24.02 15.04 11.84
CA LYS A 642 -25.03 13.98 12.08
C LYS A 642 -25.68 13.42 10.80
N GLU A 643 -25.59 14.16 9.70
CA GLU A 643 -26.10 13.70 8.40
C GLU A 643 -25.30 12.49 7.90
N THR A 644 -25.95 11.56 7.19
CA THR A 644 -25.22 10.40 6.63
C THR A 644 -24.52 10.78 5.32
N CYS A 645 -23.33 10.21 5.09
CA CYS A 645 -22.64 10.33 3.81
C CYS A 645 -23.51 9.79 2.66
N ARG A 646 -23.73 10.60 1.61
CA ARG A 646 -24.59 10.22 0.48
C ARG A 646 -23.92 10.35 -0.89
N PHE A 647 -24.40 9.50 -1.80
CA PHE A 647 -24.23 9.59 -3.25
C PHE A 647 -25.35 10.44 -3.84
N GLU A 648 -25.01 11.40 -4.68
CA GLU A 648 -25.97 12.20 -5.40
C GLU A 648 -25.53 12.37 -6.86
N LEU A 649 -26.37 11.89 -7.78
CA LEU A 649 -26.10 11.83 -9.21
C LEU A 649 -27.00 12.84 -9.93
N ARG A 650 -26.43 13.70 -10.77
CA ARG A 650 -27.07 14.85 -11.42
C ARG A 650 -26.63 14.98 -12.89
N GLY A 651 -27.32 15.85 -13.64
CA GLY A 651 -27.03 16.10 -15.06
C GLY A 651 -27.47 14.97 -16.00
N ASP A 652 -26.84 14.87 -17.17
CA ASP A 652 -27.07 13.77 -18.12
C ASP A 652 -26.41 12.47 -17.61
N GLY A 653 -27.24 11.51 -17.18
CA GLY A 653 -26.79 10.20 -16.69
C GLY A 653 -26.56 9.16 -17.79
N SER A 654 -26.86 9.45 -19.06
CA SER A 654 -26.79 8.46 -20.16
C SER A 654 -25.41 7.83 -20.36
N GLY A 655 -24.34 8.58 -20.05
CA GLY A 655 -22.96 8.10 -20.10
C GLY A 655 -22.45 7.48 -18.79
N ALA A 656 -23.20 7.57 -17.69
CA ALA A 656 -22.74 7.21 -16.36
C ALA A 656 -23.10 5.77 -15.97
N SER A 657 -22.15 5.08 -15.35
CA SER A 657 -22.37 3.80 -14.66
C SER A 657 -21.69 3.91 -13.29
N VAL A 658 -22.47 3.93 -12.22
CA VAL A 658 -22.01 4.17 -10.84
C VAL A 658 -22.46 3.03 -9.93
N LEU A 659 -21.54 2.40 -9.21
CA LEU A 659 -21.83 1.30 -8.30
C LEU A 659 -21.26 1.57 -6.91
N ALA A 660 -22.14 1.57 -5.91
CA ALA A 660 -21.80 1.43 -4.50
C ALA A 660 -22.03 -0.03 -4.09
N LEU A 661 -20.95 -0.79 -3.89
CA LEU A 661 -20.98 -2.25 -3.69
C LEU A 661 -20.41 -2.64 -2.33
N ASN A 662 -21.21 -3.23 -1.45
CA ASN A 662 -20.73 -3.69 -0.14
C ASN A 662 -19.98 -2.58 0.62
N ASN A 663 -20.52 -1.36 0.64
CA ASN A 663 -20.01 -0.28 1.49
C ASN A 663 -20.75 -0.25 2.84
N GLN A 664 -20.06 0.22 3.86
CA GLN A 664 -20.60 0.48 5.19
C GLN A 664 -20.80 1.98 5.39
N PHE A 665 -22.00 2.37 5.79
CA PHE A 665 -22.35 3.76 6.11
C PHE A 665 -22.50 3.90 7.63
N TRP A 666 -21.66 4.72 8.27
CA TRP A 666 -21.88 5.07 9.67
C TRP A 666 -23.00 6.11 9.77
N ILE A 667 -23.91 5.94 10.73
CA ILE A 667 -25.07 6.83 10.90
C ILE A 667 -25.25 7.28 12.34
N GLU A 668 -25.56 8.56 12.54
CA GLU A 668 -25.91 9.12 13.86
C GLU A 668 -27.41 9.41 14.02
N GLN A 669 -28.18 9.26 12.93
CA GLN A 669 -29.64 9.38 12.87
C GLN A 669 -30.22 8.26 12.01
N LYS A 670 -31.54 8.04 12.06
CA LYS A 670 -32.18 6.99 11.23
C LYS A 670 -32.02 7.31 9.75
N THR A 671 -31.57 6.33 8.99
CA THR A 671 -31.19 6.50 7.58
C THR A 671 -31.76 5.40 6.72
N THR A 672 -32.32 5.77 5.57
CA THR A 672 -32.78 4.85 4.52
C THR A 672 -31.82 4.82 3.34
N ALA A 673 -32.04 3.88 2.42
CA ALA A 673 -31.28 3.83 1.18
C ALA A 673 -31.55 5.04 0.24
N ASP A 674 -32.68 5.74 0.38
CA ASP A 674 -33.02 6.92 -0.44
C ASP A 674 -32.38 8.22 0.10
N ASP A 675 -31.99 8.22 1.37
CA ASP A 675 -31.14 9.26 1.95
C ASP A 675 -29.69 9.14 1.46
N VAL A 676 -29.23 7.89 1.36
CA VAL A 676 -27.87 7.50 0.95
C VAL A 676 -27.65 7.54 -0.56
N TRP A 677 -28.65 7.21 -1.38
CA TRP A 677 -28.51 7.05 -2.82
C TRP A 677 -29.57 7.83 -3.60
N ARG A 678 -29.17 8.98 -4.14
CA ARG A 678 -30.05 9.90 -4.87
C ARG A 678 -29.65 10.01 -6.34
N ASN A 679 -30.29 9.21 -7.20
CA ASN A 679 -30.10 9.27 -8.65
C ASN A 679 -31.10 10.27 -9.27
N LEU A 680 -30.68 11.53 -9.36
CA LEU A 680 -31.47 12.67 -9.86
C LEU A 680 -31.11 13.05 -11.31
N ALA A 681 -30.23 12.27 -11.95
CA ALA A 681 -29.81 12.47 -13.33
C ALA A 681 -30.95 12.22 -14.33
N GLN A 682 -30.92 12.89 -15.48
CA GLN A 682 -31.93 12.80 -16.53
C GLN A 682 -31.27 12.57 -17.90
N PRO A 683 -31.39 11.37 -18.50
CA PRO A 683 -31.95 10.15 -17.92
C PRO A 683 -31.13 9.66 -16.70
N PRO A 684 -31.70 8.81 -15.82
CA PRO A 684 -31.00 8.29 -14.65
C PRO A 684 -29.71 7.55 -15.01
N ALA A 685 -28.67 7.74 -14.20
CA ALA A 685 -27.39 7.04 -14.38
C ALA A 685 -27.54 5.53 -14.15
N GLY A 686 -26.77 4.72 -14.88
CA GLY A 686 -26.73 3.27 -14.70
C GLY A 686 -26.01 2.82 -13.42
N GLY A 687 -26.22 1.57 -13.02
CA GLY A 687 -25.62 0.99 -11.81
C GLY A 687 -26.56 0.99 -10.60
N GLY A 688 -26.04 1.24 -9.40
CA GLY A 688 -26.85 1.13 -8.17
C GLY A 688 -26.11 1.10 -6.83
N LEU A 689 -26.88 0.89 -5.77
CA LEU A 689 -26.47 0.57 -4.39
C LEU A 689 -26.75 -0.92 -4.16
N VAL A 690 -25.72 -1.72 -3.84
CA VAL A 690 -25.81 -3.20 -3.80
C VAL A 690 -25.08 -3.79 -2.59
N GLY A 691 -25.79 -4.51 -1.72
CA GLY A 691 -25.24 -5.25 -0.59
C GLY A 691 -24.56 -4.36 0.45
N CYS A 692 -24.95 -3.08 0.53
CA CYS A 692 -24.43 -2.12 1.49
C CYS A 692 -25.17 -2.21 2.82
N ASN A 693 -24.49 -1.90 3.93
CA ASN A 693 -25.08 -1.86 5.27
C ASN A 693 -24.82 -0.51 5.97
N ILE A 694 -25.53 -0.29 7.06
CA ILE A 694 -25.28 0.78 8.03
C ILE A 694 -24.59 0.23 9.28
N ASN A 695 -23.90 1.09 10.04
CA ASN A 695 -23.35 0.84 11.37
C ASN A 695 -23.70 2.03 12.29
N THR A 696 -24.01 1.80 13.57
CA THR A 696 -24.21 2.90 14.53
C THR A 696 -24.02 2.52 16.00
N GLY A 697 -23.46 3.46 16.76
CA GLY A 697 -23.48 3.45 18.24
C GLY A 697 -24.74 4.07 18.85
N ASN A 698 -25.59 4.74 18.07
CA ASN A 698 -26.79 5.42 18.56
C ASN A 698 -28.01 4.50 18.54
N ARG A 699 -28.52 4.14 19.73
CA ARG A 699 -29.71 3.28 19.93
C ARG A 699 -31.00 3.79 19.29
N ILE A 700 -31.10 5.10 18.99
CA ILE A 700 -32.27 5.70 18.35
C ILE A 700 -32.14 5.64 16.81
N ALA A 701 -30.91 5.72 16.30
CA ALA A 701 -30.60 5.55 14.88
C ALA A 701 -30.61 4.08 14.43
N ALA A 702 -30.27 3.17 15.35
CA ALA A 702 -30.18 1.75 15.10
C ALA A 702 -31.46 1.19 14.46
N PRO A 703 -31.34 0.36 13.41
CA PRO A 703 -32.49 -0.34 12.85
C PRO A 703 -33.06 -1.27 13.91
N LYS A 704 -34.40 -1.28 14.06
CA LYS A 704 -35.06 -2.28 14.90
C LYS A 704 -34.93 -3.63 14.21
N GLY A 705 -34.13 -4.51 14.81
CA GLY A 705 -34.05 -5.92 14.47
C GLY A 705 -33.00 -6.29 13.43
N PHE A 706 -32.22 -7.30 13.80
CA PHE A 706 -31.80 -8.37 12.88
C PHE A 706 -32.91 -9.45 12.76
N GLU A 707 -34.19 -9.04 12.85
CA GLU A 707 -35.38 -9.91 13.00
C GLU A 707 -35.58 -10.91 11.83
N PHE A 708 -34.88 -10.72 10.72
CA PHE A 708 -34.85 -11.60 9.54
C PHE A 708 -33.88 -12.79 9.68
N LEU A 709 -33.16 -12.95 10.80
CA LEU A 709 -32.12 -13.98 10.98
C LEU A 709 -32.54 -15.16 11.86
N ALA A 710 -33.50 -15.96 11.37
CA ALA A 710 -33.90 -17.24 11.96
C ALA A 710 -32.77 -18.31 12.03
N ASN A 711 -31.59 -18.04 11.44
CA ASN A 711 -30.48 -18.99 11.26
C ASN A 711 -29.20 -18.59 12.03
N ILE A 712 -29.29 -17.78 13.08
CA ILE A 712 -28.16 -17.57 14.00
C ILE A 712 -28.12 -18.75 14.98
N GLY A 713 -26.98 -19.46 15.03
CA GLY A 713 -26.73 -20.56 15.96
C GLY A 713 -26.37 -20.09 17.37
N ASP A 714 -25.59 -20.89 18.10
CA ASP A 714 -25.40 -20.86 19.56
C ASP A 714 -24.68 -19.62 20.17
N HIS A 715 -24.64 -18.50 19.46
CA HIS A 715 -24.07 -17.23 19.93
C HIS A 715 -25.14 -16.30 20.55
N PRO A 716 -24.75 -15.38 21.46
CA PRO A 716 -25.69 -14.48 22.13
C PRO A 716 -26.42 -13.56 21.13
N ASP A 717 -27.68 -13.90 20.87
CA ASP A 717 -28.62 -13.30 19.91
C ASP A 717 -28.35 -11.84 19.50
N PRO A 718 -27.76 -11.62 18.31
CA PRO A 718 -27.58 -10.32 17.67
C PRO A 718 -28.82 -9.44 17.58
N ALA A 719 -30.04 -10.00 17.50
CA ALA A 719 -31.28 -9.22 17.45
C ALA A 719 -31.63 -8.57 18.80
N LYS A 720 -30.99 -8.96 19.91
CA LYS A 720 -31.10 -8.28 21.22
C LYS A 720 -30.16 -7.10 21.39
N SER A 721 -29.23 -6.84 20.46
CA SER A 721 -28.33 -5.70 20.56
C SER A 721 -29.03 -4.39 20.18
N THR A 722 -29.03 -3.42 21.09
CA THR A 722 -29.62 -2.09 20.86
C THR A 722 -28.70 -1.15 20.07
N VAL A 723 -27.51 -1.59 19.71
CA VAL A 723 -26.53 -0.92 18.82
C VAL A 723 -25.98 -1.96 17.83
N GLY A 724 -25.65 -1.59 16.61
CA GLY A 724 -25.30 -2.59 15.60
C GLY A 724 -25.26 -2.10 14.17
N ALA A 725 -25.15 -3.07 13.27
CA ALA A 725 -25.33 -2.86 11.84
C ALA A 725 -26.76 -3.15 11.38
N GLY A 726 -27.03 -2.89 10.09
CA GLY A 726 -28.22 -3.42 9.41
C GLY A 726 -28.18 -3.19 7.89
N PRO A 727 -28.90 -3.99 7.09
CA PRO A 727 -28.83 -3.91 5.63
C PRO A 727 -29.52 -2.65 5.08
N LEU A 728 -28.89 -1.95 4.14
CA LEU A 728 -29.56 -0.96 3.30
C LEU A 728 -30.21 -1.69 2.11
N LYS A 729 -31.53 -1.50 1.92
CA LYS A 729 -32.26 -2.03 0.75
C LYS A 729 -31.63 -1.51 -0.54
N ASP A 730 -31.32 -2.41 -1.47
CA ASP A 730 -30.63 -2.10 -2.73
C ASP A 730 -31.39 -1.10 -3.62
N ARG A 731 -30.66 -0.42 -4.51
CA ARG A 731 -31.21 0.55 -5.49
C ARG A 731 -30.56 0.37 -6.86
N GLY A 732 -31.30 0.69 -7.93
CA GLY A 732 -30.87 0.46 -9.30
C GLY A 732 -30.96 -1.01 -9.72
N VAL A 733 -30.54 -1.30 -10.96
CA VAL A 733 -30.55 -2.66 -11.53
C VAL A 733 -29.13 -3.03 -11.93
N VAL A 734 -28.52 -3.93 -11.16
CA VAL A 734 -27.13 -4.35 -11.34
C VAL A 734 -27.10 -5.86 -11.58
N GLU A 735 -27.11 -6.27 -12.84
CA GLU A 735 -27.01 -7.68 -13.22
C GLU A 735 -25.56 -8.22 -13.08
N GLY A 736 -25.39 -9.53 -13.28
CA GLY A 736 -24.08 -10.19 -13.26
C GLY A 736 -23.06 -9.55 -14.20
N PRO A 737 -23.37 -9.30 -15.48
CA PRO A 737 -22.48 -8.60 -16.41
C PRO A 737 -22.12 -7.18 -15.95
N THR A 738 -23.08 -6.42 -15.41
CA THR A 738 -22.86 -5.06 -14.89
C THR A 738 -21.91 -5.06 -13.69
N LEU A 739 -22.10 -5.99 -12.74
CA LEU A 739 -21.19 -6.19 -11.61
C LEU A 739 -19.78 -6.58 -12.08
N LEU A 740 -19.67 -7.51 -13.03
CA LEU A 740 -18.39 -7.93 -13.61
C LEU A 740 -17.66 -6.78 -14.32
N ARG A 741 -18.39 -5.91 -15.04
CA ARG A 741 -17.86 -4.68 -15.66
C ARG A 741 -17.35 -3.69 -14.62
N HIS A 742 -18.07 -3.50 -13.52
CA HIS A 742 -17.65 -2.60 -12.43
C HIS A 742 -16.47 -3.12 -11.59
N LEU A 743 -16.33 -4.44 -11.46
CA LEU A 743 -15.17 -5.07 -10.80
C LEU A 743 -13.95 -5.24 -11.72
N ALA A 744 -14.12 -5.15 -13.05
CA ALA A 744 -13.04 -5.35 -14.01
C ALA A 744 -11.77 -4.49 -13.74
N PRO A 745 -11.86 -3.20 -13.32
CA PRO A 745 -10.67 -2.42 -12.95
C PRO A 745 -9.92 -3.00 -11.74
N LEU A 746 -10.63 -3.44 -10.70
CA LEU A 746 -10.01 -4.07 -9.51
C LEU A 746 -9.37 -5.42 -9.84
N ARG A 747 -10.00 -6.20 -10.72
CA ARG A 747 -9.57 -7.55 -11.13
C ARG A 747 -8.41 -7.54 -12.13
N ALA A 748 -8.31 -6.49 -12.94
CA ALA A 748 -7.22 -6.27 -13.90
C ALA A 748 -6.02 -5.51 -13.31
N ALA A 749 -6.13 -5.02 -12.06
CA ALA A 749 -5.11 -4.22 -11.39
C ALA A 749 -3.82 -5.04 -11.17
N ARG A 750 -2.78 -4.71 -11.92
CA ARG A 750 -1.44 -5.29 -11.84
C ARG A 750 -0.77 -4.87 -10.54
N VAL A 751 -0.62 -5.80 -9.61
CA VAL A 751 0.22 -5.63 -8.42
C VAL A 751 1.63 -6.05 -8.79
N TRP A 752 2.48 -5.07 -9.12
CA TRP A 752 3.82 -5.32 -9.66
C TRP A 752 4.92 -5.50 -8.61
N LEU A 753 5.97 -6.18 -9.09
CA LEU A 753 7.30 -6.19 -8.51
C LEU A 753 8.26 -5.44 -9.45
N PRO A 754 9.20 -4.65 -8.91
CA PRO A 754 10.11 -3.83 -9.72
C PRO A 754 11.02 -4.64 -10.65
N ASP A 755 11.26 -5.92 -10.36
CA ASP A 755 12.34 -6.73 -10.94
C ASP A 755 12.08 -7.22 -12.38
N THR A 756 10.92 -6.88 -12.95
CA THR A 756 10.66 -7.13 -14.38
C THR A 756 11.51 -6.17 -15.24
N PRO A 757 12.26 -6.61 -16.27
CA PRO A 757 13.08 -5.70 -17.06
C PRO A 757 12.29 -4.61 -17.83
N VAL A 758 12.80 -3.38 -17.83
CA VAL A 758 12.34 -2.26 -18.67
C VAL A 758 13.39 -2.00 -19.76
N PRO A 759 13.00 -1.66 -21.01
CA PRO A 759 13.96 -1.17 -22.01
C PRO A 759 14.67 0.10 -21.54
N THR A 760 15.95 0.28 -21.88
CA THR A 760 16.73 1.47 -21.46
C THR A 760 16.25 2.77 -22.11
N ASN A 761 15.52 2.69 -23.23
CA ASN A 761 14.87 3.81 -23.91
C ASN A 761 13.42 4.05 -23.43
N THR A 762 13.07 3.61 -22.22
CA THR A 762 11.71 3.62 -21.67
C THR A 762 11.79 3.95 -20.17
N THR A 763 10.89 4.81 -19.68
CA THR A 763 10.91 5.25 -18.28
C THR A 763 10.69 4.09 -17.29
N ASP A 764 11.51 4.03 -16.25
CA ASP A 764 11.38 3.20 -15.05
C ASP A 764 11.74 4.05 -13.81
N LEU A 765 11.05 5.19 -13.63
CA LEU A 765 11.32 6.12 -12.54
C LEU A 765 10.90 5.50 -11.21
N ARG A 766 11.81 5.48 -10.24
CA ARG A 766 11.59 4.90 -8.91
C ARG A 766 11.69 5.95 -7.82
N ILE A 767 10.75 5.92 -6.89
CA ILE A 767 10.68 6.84 -5.75
C ILE A 767 10.43 6.00 -4.50
N HIS A 768 11.30 6.10 -3.50
CA HIS A 768 11.18 5.35 -2.24
C HIS A 768 11.32 6.31 -1.06
N ARG A 769 10.28 6.41 -0.22
CA ARG A 769 10.29 7.29 0.96
C ARG A 769 10.76 8.70 0.61
N VAL A 770 10.01 9.39 -0.24
CA VAL A 770 10.24 10.81 -0.53
C VAL A 770 9.05 11.60 0.00
N MET A 771 9.32 12.62 0.80
CA MET A 771 8.32 13.60 1.22
C MET A 771 8.37 14.82 0.28
N ALA A 772 7.22 15.44 0.03
CA ALA A 772 7.11 16.64 -0.80
C ALA A 772 6.03 17.59 -0.29
N SER A 773 6.35 18.88 -0.23
CA SER A 773 5.39 19.98 0.00
C SER A 773 5.63 21.13 -0.98
N GLY A 774 4.59 21.86 -1.39
CA GLY A 774 4.68 22.92 -2.40
C GLY A 774 3.35 23.63 -2.67
N GLY A 775 3.32 24.49 -3.70
CA GLY A 775 2.15 25.35 -3.98
C GLY A 775 1.75 25.58 -5.45
N HIS A 776 2.68 25.51 -6.42
CA HIS A 776 2.37 25.96 -7.79
C HIS A 776 1.74 24.87 -8.67
N GLY A 777 0.41 24.85 -8.72
CA GLY A 777 -0.40 24.11 -9.72
C GLY A 777 -0.47 22.60 -9.52
N ALA A 778 0.67 21.94 -9.39
CA ALA A 778 0.79 20.60 -8.80
C ALA A 778 2.15 20.48 -8.10
N VAL A 779 2.17 19.93 -6.88
CA VAL A 779 3.40 19.77 -6.06
C VAL A 779 4.29 18.67 -6.63
N ILE A 780 3.69 17.58 -7.08
CA ILE A 780 4.30 16.57 -7.93
C ILE A 780 3.47 16.45 -9.21
N GLU A 781 4.13 16.45 -10.37
CA GLU A 781 3.50 16.14 -11.65
C GLU A 781 4.33 15.12 -12.45
N PHE A 782 3.66 14.06 -12.93
CA PHE A 782 4.19 13.10 -13.88
C PHE A 782 3.48 13.30 -15.23
N ARG A 783 4.21 13.68 -16.30
CA ARG A 783 3.60 14.12 -17.57
C ARG A 783 4.18 13.48 -18.84
N ALA A 784 3.31 13.30 -19.83
CA ALA A 784 3.65 12.64 -21.10
C ALA A 784 4.58 13.44 -22.02
N ARG A 785 4.53 14.78 -21.96
CA ARG A 785 5.31 15.70 -22.80
C ARG A 785 6.03 16.73 -21.93
N SER A 786 7.09 17.34 -22.45
CA SER A 786 7.49 18.68 -22.02
C SER A 786 6.53 19.72 -22.65
N ASP A 787 6.36 20.87 -21.98
CA ASP A 787 5.78 22.06 -22.62
C ASP A 787 6.84 22.78 -23.49
#